data_AF-A0A7I8VVY0-F1
#
_entry.id   AF-A0A7I8VVY0-F1
#
_cell.length_a   1.000
_cell.length_b   1.000
_cell.length_c   1.000
_cell.angle_alpha   90.00
_cell.angle_beta   90.00
_cell.angle_gamma   90.00
#
_symmetry.space_group_name_H-M   'P 1'
#
loop_
_entity.id
_entity.type
_entity.pdbx_description
1 polymer ?
#
loop_
_entity_poly.entity_id
_entity_poly.type
_entity_poly.pdbx_seq_one_letter_code
_entity_poly.pdbx_strand_id
1 'polypeptide(L)'
;MTPTASCDNLSGKTNKKSLEKLQVLGEPTRRWSTAECPSKGLQRTHHLPALRHNTESLKSTPRQSMNPSLLAKQLTSMGFNNKADSSLDNLLTVDSYLSGQKVPHQGLYRQSTSILPVQQNSIHRQSTQFFHRKRFDKSSPTPEIKSARSPTIILNEKSPLPYHEEESSHSENICKSTIDNEVAVTVAEETPAEETATIGPVVHEEFSTLFELQLADVRKALERKEDRKELLLNKNISEERMNVLRGKCDNLPPIPTGQVRLYLSGSVTDMKTERLGILKASQKVATFCRRAGIDFHIVDLRWAITADAQNEHNLTDLMKEELLRCKRLSIGHHFACLLGSKYGYRPLPSRICENHWEIIKKFTKDKSFEHWNLMQDWYLLDENNIPPVYILQPINSKLQYFLDSDIENADFRERDRKEWRQIYLKIRQLLVRVSTLAHAEGLFSDEVRRSYVGSVTDIELHLGVFENEFKTERSMVYDRTVKGLKTAENQNFMSIYIDTMEFENKTIQDWEATNAIKDLKYRTSKNLMGHNYRCYVTEFANQVLQLAGQKGKGNYIANYTSDFIEDCTHFIENCVESEHIEAQKDVEFNEILHHAIMCESLYKSSPIERTSVLKQIKELLLQEDPNRHPYAIYGESGVGKSCICAKIAKLIPDWLGEDTIVLIRFVATSTPSCNVIDLLHSICYQLSAIARIPLPKVVMDVSHLSKTLISLIKKIEETIVIILDGIDEIDNNQNAHELSWLPGILPDGVFIIVSLSDGVGSNSTIIRALNDKMPEEGCEENFLKVDRFNEEEAKEMIDYILNKKNRVLTPEQRSVIDQAISNCSNSLYLKLLMDEAVLLKSYNALDFKHVACNVRLAIGNLFKNLECHYGKETIKYALSYITVCRGGVTATELEDLLSMNDDILDEVYRDLHPPFEHYIRIPTLHWVRIRHHIDDFLLETHCDGKLTLTWFHKEFRKVVKDKYLTRLEDTIHKHISDMFLQESELRRTIILKHRKVTIENADRLIRPQKTIPGNRRKLNCLPYHLARSKEVNPKFLDIAKCKMFFSLKWIIAKFIAYCLDEVISDIERFKELLPVEGDIELNLIEETLKDCRNCENIELDPGTIPRFIYESLKDKTHFKNVESLINECENWVSADDKYKEKRS
;
A
#
# COMPACT_ATOMS: atom_id res chain seq x y z
N MET A 1 19.78 44.32 37.25
CA MET A 1 20.08 45.64 36.64
C MET A 1 18.74 46.30 36.30
N THR A 2 18.35 47.45 36.87
CA THR A 2 17.20 48.31 36.46
C THR A 2 17.69 49.51 35.62
N PRO A 3 16.84 50.44 35.09
CA PRO A 3 15.37 50.48 34.92
C PRO A 3 14.99 50.01 33.49
N THR A 4 14.02 50.44 32.66
CA THR A 4 12.99 51.54 32.52
C THR A 4 11.74 50.94 31.85
N ALA A 5 10.47 51.29 32.15
CA ALA A 5 9.71 52.58 32.15
C ALA A 5 9.23 53.04 30.75
N SER A 6 7.95 53.41 30.52
CA SER A 6 6.72 53.34 31.35
C SER A 6 5.44 53.71 30.57
N CYS A 7 4.27 53.48 31.20
CA CYS A 7 2.98 54.19 31.02
C CYS A 7 2.03 53.88 29.84
N ASP A 8 0.91 53.23 30.22
CA ASP A 8 -0.48 53.73 30.12
C ASP A 8 -1.28 53.78 28.80
N ASN A 9 -2.31 52.92 28.77
CA ASN A 9 -3.74 53.27 28.78
C ASN A 9 -4.20 54.54 28.02
N LEU A 10 -5.13 54.37 27.05
CA LEU A 10 -6.53 54.77 27.26
C LEU A 10 -7.50 54.28 26.16
N SER A 11 -8.79 54.40 26.46
CA SER A 11 -9.94 53.82 25.75
C SER A 11 -10.52 54.71 24.62
N GLY A 12 -11.35 54.11 23.75
CA GLY A 12 -12.68 54.71 23.51
C GLY A 12 -13.21 54.88 22.07
N LYS A 13 -14.16 53.99 21.70
CA LYS A 13 -15.48 54.29 21.08
C LYS A 13 -15.58 55.19 19.81
N THR A 14 -15.87 54.52 18.69
CA THR A 14 -17.00 54.78 17.74
C THR A 14 -17.37 56.23 17.32
N ASN A 15 -17.38 56.53 16.00
CA ASN A 15 -18.64 56.53 15.23
C ASN A 15 -18.57 56.73 13.69
N LYS A 16 -19.67 56.30 13.06
CA LYS A 16 -20.09 56.42 11.65
C LYS A 16 -20.18 57.87 11.11
N LYS A 17 -19.76 58.13 9.85
CA LYS A 17 -20.65 58.30 8.66
C LYS A 17 -19.97 58.91 7.40
N SER A 18 -20.06 58.17 6.29
CA SER A 18 -20.59 58.57 4.95
C SER A 18 -20.35 59.98 4.35
N LEU A 19 -19.67 60.08 3.19
CA LEU A 19 -20.28 60.23 1.84
C LEU A 19 -19.27 60.43 0.68
N GLU A 20 -19.64 59.95 -0.52
CA GLU A 20 -19.28 60.35 -1.91
C GLU A 20 -18.11 61.34 -2.19
N LYS A 21 -17.29 61.18 -3.25
CA LYS A 21 -17.67 60.93 -4.67
C LYS A 21 -16.45 60.63 -5.60
N LEU A 22 -16.73 60.28 -6.86
CA LEU A 22 -15.88 60.27 -8.08
C LEU A 22 -14.92 59.08 -8.38
N GLN A 23 -15.14 58.48 -9.57
CA GLN A 23 -14.21 57.85 -10.54
C GLN A 23 -13.11 56.90 -9.99
N VAL A 24 -13.15 55.57 -10.16
CA VAL A 24 -13.37 54.71 -11.36
C VAL A 24 -12.26 54.82 -12.41
N LEU A 25 -11.23 53.97 -12.25
CA LEU A 25 -10.29 53.35 -13.22
C LEU A 25 -9.25 52.56 -12.37
N GLY A 26 -8.75 51.39 -12.71
CA GLY A 26 -9.03 50.44 -13.80
C GLY A 26 -8.12 49.20 -13.65
N GLU A 27 -8.49 48.05 -14.23
CA GLU A 27 -7.72 46.79 -14.16
C GLU A 27 -6.37 46.84 -14.92
N PRO A 28 -5.50 45.84 -14.68
CA PRO A 28 -4.51 45.38 -15.67
C PRO A 28 -4.82 43.97 -16.20
N THR A 29 -5.98 43.75 -16.84
CA THR A 29 -6.11 42.64 -17.82
C THR A 29 -5.50 43.07 -19.15
N ARG A 30 -4.71 42.20 -19.82
CA ARG A 30 -4.14 42.49 -21.14
C ARG A 30 -4.22 41.29 -22.09
N ARG A 31 -5.18 41.35 -23.02
CA ARG A 31 -5.03 40.83 -24.39
C ARG A 31 -4.43 41.92 -25.29
N TRP A 32 -4.04 41.55 -26.51
CA TRP A 32 -3.81 42.49 -27.61
C TRP A 32 -4.94 42.42 -28.66
N SER A 33 -4.93 43.41 -29.55
CA SER A 33 -5.92 43.76 -30.60
C SER A 33 -6.01 42.72 -31.74
N THR A 34 -6.99 42.72 -32.66
CA THR A 34 -7.67 43.85 -33.36
C THR A 34 -9.13 43.62 -33.76
N ALA A 35 -9.86 44.74 -33.89
CA ALA A 35 -10.83 45.19 -34.92
C ALA A 35 -11.44 44.17 -35.94
N GLU A 36 -12.64 44.38 -36.50
CA GLU A 36 -13.44 45.62 -36.64
C GLU A 36 -14.98 45.40 -36.46
N CYS A 37 -15.86 46.28 -36.95
CA CYS A 37 -17.23 46.49 -36.39
C CYS A 37 -18.40 46.50 -37.44
N PRO A 38 -19.65 47.02 -37.21
CA PRO A 38 -20.84 46.15 -37.10
C PRO A 38 -22.09 46.53 -37.95
N SER A 39 -23.17 45.73 -37.92
CA SER A 39 -24.56 46.28 -37.99
C SER A 39 -25.72 45.34 -37.61
N LYS A 40 -26.57 45.80 -36.66
CA LYS A 40 -28.07 45.78 -36.61
C LYS A 40 -28.90 44.62 -37.23
N GLY A 41 -29.90 44.13 -36.50
CA GLY A 41 -31.09 43.47 -37.08
C GLY A 41 -32.11 42.93 -36.07
N LEU A 42 -33.42 43.17 -36.27
CA LEU A 42 -34.51 42.73 -35.39
C LEU A 42 -35.24 41.46 -35.92
N GLN A 43 -35.88 40.74 -34.99
CA GLN A 43 -37.18 40.04 -35.10
C GLN A 43 -37.41 38.88 -36.09
N ARG A 44 -37.83 37.73 -35.49
CA ARG A 44 -39.06 36.92 -35.73
C ARG A 44 -39.48 36.46 -37.14
N THR A 45 -40.17 35.30 -37.15
CA THR A 45 -41.10 34.76 -38.18
C THR A 45 -40.50 34.43 -39.55
N HIS A 46 -40.98 33.46 -40.34
CA HIS A 46 -41.67 32.15 -40.15
C HIS A 46 -41.74 31.49 -41.57
N HIS A 47 -42.16 30.23 -41.67
CA HIS A 47 -42.66 29.56 -42.90
C HIS A 47 -41.73 29.39 -44.14
N LEU A 48 -41.35 28.14 -44.42
CA LEU A 48 -41.88 27.25 -45.50
C LEU A 48 -42.84 27.85 -46.57
N PRO A 49 -43.07 27.22 -47.76
CA PRO A 49 -42.64 25.87 -48.21
C PRO A 49 -42.08 25.74 -49.66
N ALA A 50 -41.48 24.58 -49.93
CA ALA A 50 -41.48 23.72 -51.13
C ALA A 50 -41.70 24.26 -52.57
N LEU A 51 -40.98 23.66 -53.55
CA LEU A 51 -41.58 22.69 -54.50
C LEU A 51 -40.58 22.03 -55.51
N ARG A 52 -40.89 20.79 -55.93
CA ARG A 52 -40.38 20.01 -57.11
C ARG A 52 -38.93 19.49 -57.04
N HIS A 53 -38.56 18.33 -57.60
CA HIS A 53 -39.30 17.23 -58.28
C HIS A 53 -38.52 15.89 -58.16
N ASN A 54 -39.21 14.76 -58.37
CA ASN A 54 -38.85 13.48 -59.05
C ASN A 54 -37.34 13.06 -59.20
N THR A 55 -36.91 11.78 -59.10
CA THR A 55 -37.60 10.46 -59.09
C THR A 55 -36.65 9.33 -58.60
N GLU A 56 -37.24 8.20 -58.17
CA GLU A 56 -36.85 6.76 -58.31
C GLU A 56 -35.40 6.29 -58.69
N SER A 57 -34.90 5.09 -58.32
CA SER A 57 -35.24 4.09 -57.27
C SER A 57 -34.23 2.89 -57.28
N LEU A 58 -34.28 2.00 -56.27
CA LEU A 58 -33.76 0.59 -56.26
C LEU A 58 -32.21 0.36 -56.35
N LYS A 59 -31.62 -0.78 -55.89
CA LYS A 59 -31.81 -1.63 -54.67
C LYS A 59 -30.63 -2.63 -54.51
N SER A 60 -30.44 -3.15 -53.29
CA SER A 60 -29.83 -4.45 -52.90
C SER A 60 -28.32 -4.79 -53.08
N THR A 61 -27.82 -5.47 -52.04
CA THR A 61 -26.60 -6.30 -51.85
C THR A 61 -26.65 -7.64 -52.66
N PRO A 62 -25.67 -8.62 -52.66
CA PRO A 62 -24.66 -8.91 -51.61
C PRO A 62 -23.29 -9.58 -51.97
N ARG A 63 -22.43 -9.71 -50.94
CA ARG A 63 -21.47 -10.80 -50.56
C ARG A 63 -20.41 -11.40 -51.54
N GLN A 64 -19.32 -11.84 -50.89
CA GLN A 64 -18.37 -12.95 -51.20
C GLN A 64 -17.07 -12.71 -52.02
N SER A 65 -15.95 -12.71 -51.28
CA SER A 65 -14.68 -13.44 -51.48
C SER A 65 -13.99 -13.52 -52.86
N MET A 66 -12.72 -13.09 -52.96
CA MET A 66 -11.55 -13.99 -53.02
C MET A 66 -10.18 -13.24 -53.11
N ASN A 67 -9.12 -13.97 -52.77
CA ASN A 67 -7.67 -13.66 -52.91
C ASN A 67 -7.21 -13.83 -54.38
N PRO A 68 -5.93 -13.58 -54.80
CA PRO A 68 -4.79 -12.92 -54.12
C PRO A 68 -3.89 -12.01 -55.03
N SER A 69 -2.78 -11.51 -54.45
CA SER A 69 -1.39 -11.58 -54.99
C SER A 69 -0.64 -10.38 -55.65
N LEU A 70 0.64 -10.29 -55.23
CA LEU A 70 1.91 -10.00 -55.95
C LEU A 70 2.33 -8.58 -56.47
N LEU A 71 3.50 -8.17 -55.95
CA LEU A 71 4.69 -7.57 -56.62
C LEU A 71 4.59 -6.28 -57.49
N ALA A 72 4.98 -5.15 -56.89
CA ALA A 72 6.23 -4.38 -57.11
C ALA A 72 6.69 -3.82 -58.50
N LYS A 73 7.47 -2.71 -58.42
CA LYS A 73 8.84 -2.49 -58.99
C LYS A 73 9.03 -1.41 -60.10
N GLN A 74 10.28 -0.89 -60.15
CA GLN A 74 10.96 -0.07 -61.19
C GLN A 74 10.78 1.48 -61.12
N LEU A 75 11.83 2.32 -60.97
CA LEU A 75 13.08 2.64 -61.74
C LEU A 75 12.80 3.64 -62.92
N THR A 76 13.67 4.57 -63.38
CA THR A 76 15.14 4.80 -63.25
C THR A 76 15.56 6.26 -63.60
N SER A 77 16.88 6.54 -63.54
CA SER A 77 17.70 7.63 -64.18
C SER A 77 18.23 8.71 -63.21
N MET A 78 19.51 9.10 -63.20
CA MET A 78 20.73 8.67 -63.95
C MET A 78 21.95 8.71 -62.97
N GLY A 79 23.24 8.48 -63.28
CA GLY A 79 24.04 8.50 -64.52
C GLY A 79 24.76 9.85 -64.68
N PHE A 80 26.09 9.99 -64.82
CA PHE A 80 27.24 9.06 -64.88
C PHE A 80 28.45 9.79 -64.21
N ASN A 81 29.69 9.29 -64.06
CA ASN A 81 30.42 8.08 -64.49
C ASN A 81 31.45 7.72 -63.34
N ASN A 82 32.65 7.12 -63.39
CA ASN A 82 33.64 6.47 -64.29
C ASN A 82 34.66 5.75 -63.32
N LYS A 83 35.66 4.90 -63.59
CA LYS A 83 36.25 4.01 -64.63
C LYS A 83 37.20 3.08 -63.77
N ALA A 84 37.46 1.77 -63.91
CA ALA A 84 37.15 0.72 -64.90
C ALA A 84 37.70 -0.67 -64.45
N ASP A 85 38.02 -1.54 -65.44
CA ASP A 85 39.03 -2.62 -65.54
C ASP A 85 39.47 -3.37 -64.24
N SER A 86 39.52 -4.70 -64.15
CA SER A 86 39.19 -5.84 -65.06
C SER A 86 39.53 -7.16 -64.29
N SER A 87 39.04 -8.39 -64.53
CA SER A 87 37.92 -9.00 -65.29
C SER A 87 37.99 -10.56 -65.10
N LEU A 88 36.99 -11.35 -65.56
CA LEU A 88 37.02 -12.84 -65.75
C LEU A 88 37.06 -13.72 -64.46
N ASP A 89 36.53 -14.95 -64.36
CA ASP A 89 35.51 -15.73 -65.15
C ASP A 89 35.01 -17.00 -64.37
N ASN A 90 33.90 -17.63 -64.78
CA ASN A 90 33.43 -19.02 -64.44
C ASN A 90 33.18 -19.42 -62.95
N LEU A 91 32.78 -20.68 -62.62
CA LEU A 91 31.57 -21.51 -62.90
C LEU A 91 31.78 -22.95 -62.32
N LEU A 92 30.74 -23.53 -61.69
CA LEU A 92 30.46 -24.99 -61.49
C LEU A 92 31.27 -25.88 -60.49
N THR A 93 30.67 -27.05 -60.20
CA THR A 93 31.07 -28.22 -59.36
C THR A 93 31.14 -27.98 -57.83
N VAL A 94 30.56 -28.78 -56.92
CA VAL A 94 29.94 -30.13 -56.88
C VAL A 94 30.92 -31.33 -56.87
N ASP A 95 30.86 -32.12 -55.79
CA ASP A 95 31.41 -33.48 -55.56
C ASP A 95 32.95 -33.68 -55.59
N SER A 96 33.54 -34.65 -54.86
CA SER A 96 33.09 -35.43 -53.69
C SER A 96 34.24 -36.23 -53.01
N TYR A 97 33.95 -36.75 -51.81
CA TYR A 97 34.43 -38.03 -51.21
C TYR A 97 35.91 -38.34 -50.84
N LEU A 98 36.06 -38.81 -49.58
CA LEU A 98 36.93 -39.90 -49.07
C LEU A 98 38.48 -39.72 -49.08
N SER A 99 39.26 -40.20 -48.09
CA SER A 99 38.99 -40.77 -46.74
C SER A 99 40.32 -40.75 -45.92
N GLY A 100 40.40 -40.93 -44.60
CA GLY A 100 39.40 -41.26 -43.56
C GLY A 100 40.07 -41.60 -42.20
N GLN A 101 39.50 -42.57 -41.47
CA GLN A 101 39.87 -43.13 -40.14
C GLN A 101 39.16 -42.57 -38.88
N LYS A 102 38.37 -43.46 -38.23
CA LYS A 102 38.12 -43.62 -36.76
C LYS A 102 37.43 -42.44 -36.02
N VAL A 103 36.15 -42.46 -35.60
CA VAL A 103 35.15 -43.53 -35.24
C VAL A 103 35.57 -44.26 -33.94
N PRO A 104 34.76 -44.26 -32.84
CA PRO A 104 33.35 -44.70 -32.84
C PRO A 104 32.26 -43.82 -32.16
N HIS A 105 31.01 -44.26 -32.37
CA HIS A 105 29.71 -43.82 -31.83
C HIS A 105 29.49 -44.20 -30.32
N GLN A 106 28.36 -43.96 -29.62
CA GLN A 106 26.96 -43.54 -29.89
C GLN A 106 26.38 -42.90 -28.57
N GLY A 107 25.19 -42.28 -28.49
CA GLY A 107 24.06 -42.16 -29.42
C GLY A 107 22.93 -41.25 -28.91
N LEU A 108 21.92 -41.01 -29.76
CA LEU A 108 20.68 -40.25 -29.46
C LEU A 108 19.56 -41.20 -28.95
N TYR A 109 18.35 -40.68 -28.66
CA TYR A 109 17.09 -41.17 -29.27
C TYR A 109 15.86 -40.27 -28.95
N ARG A 110 15.18 -39.76 -30.00
CA ARG A 110 13.69 -39.65 -30.21
C ARG A 110 12.77 -38.97 -29.15
N GLN A 111 11.54 -38.49 -29.45
CA GLN A 111 10.78 -38.39 -30.72
C GLN A 111 9.77 -37.22 -30.73
N SER A 112 9.26 -36.89 -31.93
CA SER A 112 8.03 -36.11 -32.18
C SER A 112 6.91 -37.00 -32.76
N THR A 113 5.65 -36.54 -32.70
CA THR A 113 4.49 -37.05 -33.48
C THR A 113 3.36 -36.01 -33.57
N SER A 114 2.31 -36.27 -34.39
CA SER A 114 1.47 -35.23 -35.00
C SER A 114 -0.04 -35.54 -35.12
N ILE A 115 -0.88 -34.50 -34.94
CA ILE A 115 -2.11 -34.15 -35.68
C ILE A 115 -3.20 -35.24 -35.97
N LEU A 116 -4.33 -35.13 -35.22
CA LEU A 116 -5.75 -35.42 -35.58
C LEU A 116 -6.20 -36.86 -35.98
N PRO A 117 -7.53 -37.20 -36.01
CA PRO A 117 -8.75 -36.49 -35.52
C PRO A 117 -9.72 -37.34 -34.63
N VAL A 118 -10.73 -36.68 -34.03
CA VAL A 118 -12.16 -37.11 -33.76
C VAL A 118 -12.44 -38.57 -33.31
N GLN A 119 -13.09 -38.88 -32.16
CA GLN A 119 -14.56 -38.84 -31.98
C GLN A 119 -15.06 -39.08 -30.51
N GLN A 120 -16.22 -38.47 -30.18
CA GLN A 120 -17.27 -38.73 -29.15
C GLN A 120 -17.13 -39.67 -27.93
N ASN A 121 -17.96 -39.32 -26.90
CA ASN A 121 -18.57 -40.15 -25.84
C ASN A 121 -17.68 -40.61 -24.66
N SER A 122 -18.19 -40.86 -23.44
CA SER A 122 -19.40 -40.39 -22.71
C SER A 122 -19.35 -40.96 -21.26
N ILE A 123 -20.38 -40.71 -20.42
CA ILE A 123 -20.71 -41.49 -19.19
C ILE A 123 -19.69 -41.30 -18.03
N HIS A 124 -20.06 -40.58 -16.95
CA HIS A 124 -20.66 -41.11 -15.69
C HIS A 124 -19.67 -41.96 -14.85
N ARG A 125 -19.68 -42.00 -13.52
CA ARG A 125 -20.42 -41.32 -12.42
C ARG A 125 -19.80 -41.88 -11.12
N GLN A 126 -19.85 -41.15 -9.99
CA GLN A 126 -19.86 -41.72 -8.62
C GLN A 126 -18.63 -42.56 -8.17
N SER A 127 -18.35 -42.80 -6.88
CA SER A 127 -18.60 -42.03 -5.64
C SER A 127 -17.75 -42.64 -4.49
N THR A 128 -17.85 -42.11 -3.27
CA THR A 128 -17.86 -42.82 -1.95
C THR A 128 -17.04 -44.12 -1.75
N GLN A 129 -16.32 -44.35 -0.63
CA GLN A 129 -16.10 -43.63 0.64
C GLN A 129 -15.20 -44.53 1.54
N PHE A 130 -14.44 -43.94 2.48
CA PHE A 130 -13.98 -44.60 3.74
C PHE A 130 -13.11 -45.90 3.59
N PHE A 131 -12.50 -46.51 4.63
CA PHE A 131 -12.29 -46.15 6.05
C PHE A 131 -10.91 -46.66 6.55
N HIS A 132 -10.35 -46.00 7.57
CA HIS A 132 -9.48 -46.49 8.68
C HIS A 132 -8.35 -47.54 8.43
N ARG A 133 -7.10 -47.18 8.75
CA ARG A 133 -6.41 -47.37 10.06
C ARG A 133 -6.28 -48.83 10.56
N LYS A 134 -5.03 -49.33 10.64
CA LYS A 134 -4.33 -49.58 11.92
C LYS A 134 -2.81 -49.85 11.74
N ARG A 135 -2.06 -49.75 12.84
CA ARG A 135 -0.61 -50.06 12.97
C ARG A 135 -0.41 -51.58 13.23
N PHE A 136 0.80 -52.11 13.00
CA PHE A 136 1.64 -52.73 14.07
C PHE A 136 3.05 -53.16 13.56
N ASP A 137 4.06 -52.35 13.91
CA ASP A 137 5.29 -52.69 14.68
C ASP A 137 6.21 -53.92 14.39
N LYS A 138 7.53 -53.67 14.53
CA LYS A 138 8.69 -54.53 14.97
C LYS A 138 9.54 -55.44 14.03
N SER A 139 10.87 -55.28 14.26
CA SER A 139 12.03 -56.22 14.27
C SER A 139 12.64 -56.87 13.00
N SER A 140 13.86 -56.38 12.66
CA SER A 140 15.18 -57.07 12.46
C SER A 140 15.28 -58.60 12.67
N PRO A 141 16.22 -59.36 12.00
CA PRO A 141 17.66 -59.00 11.89
C PRO A 141 18.43 -59.44 10.59
N THR A 142 19.75 -59.18 10.60
CA THR A 142 20.79 -59.49 9.56
C THR A 142 21.43 -60.89 9.71
N PRO A 143 22.18 -61.42 8.71
CA PRO A 143 23.66 -61.32 8.76
C PRO A 143 24.46 -61.29 7.43
N GLU A 144 25.66 -60.67 7.50
CA GLU A 144 26.99 -60.94 6.87
C GLU A 144 27.22 -61.68 5.52
N ILE A 145 28.29 -61.30 4.76
CA ILE A 145 29.58 -62.05 4.58
C ILE A 145 30.46 -61.56 3.37
N LYS A 146 31.73 -61.17 3.65
CA LYS A 146 33.01 -61.23 2.82
C LYS A 146 33.10 -60.60 1.38
N SER A 147 34.27 -60.20 0.83
CA SER A 147 35.61 -59.86 1.38
C SER A 147 36.60 -59.25 0.34
N ALA A 148 37.42 -58.29 0.80
CA ALA A 148 38.86 -58.03 0.47
C ALA A 148 39.39 -57.81 -0.99
N ARG A 149 40.18 -56.73 -1.18
CA ARG A 149 41.67 -56.75 -1.35
C ARG A 149 42.30 -55.35 -1.54
N SER A 150 43.59 -55.21 -1.19
CA SER A 150 44.45 -54.01 -1.37
C SER A 150 45.82 -54.40 -1.96
N PRO A 151 46.63 -53.45 -2.48
CA PRO A 151 47.84 -52.98 -1.77
C PRO A 151 47.99 -51.42 -1.74
N THR A 152 48.67 -50.72 -0.80
CA THR A 152 50.08 -50.77 -0.29
C THR A 152 51.06 -50.12 -1.32
N ILE A 153 51.95 -49.14 -1.03
CA ILE A 153 53.01 -48.90 0.01
C ILE A 153 53.07 -47.36 0.29
N ILE A 154 53.04 -46.75 1.50
CA ILE A 154 53.83 -46.79 2.78
C ILE A 154 55.04 -45.82 2.83
N LEU A 155 55.29 -45.25 4.03
CA LEU A 155 56.49 -44.58 4.61
C LEU A 155 56.30 -43.06 4.92
N ASN A 156 56.53 -42.54 6.13
CA ASN A 156 56.89 -43.24 7.38
C ASN A 156 56.62 -42.47 8.71
N GLU A 157 56.30 -43.25 9.77
CA GLU A 157 56.68 -43.10 11.21
C GLU A 157 56.45 -41.77 12.01
N LYS A 158 56.22 -41.77 13.35
CA LYS A 158 56.37 -42.82 14.39
C LYS A 158 55.41 -42.63 15.58
N SER A 159 55.03 -43.74 16.23
CA SER A 159 54.22 -43.86 17.48
C SER A 159 55.13 -43.86 18.75
N PRO A 160 54.68 -44.04 20.04
CA PRO A 160 53.47 -44.74 20.53
C PRO A 160 52.67 -44.17 21.76
N LEU A 161 51.38 -44.58 21.84
CA LEU A 161 50.60 -45.20 22.96
C LEU A 161 51.18 -45.25 24.42
N PRO A 162 50.34 -45.48 25.48
CA PRO A 162 48.91 -45.15 25.72
C PRO A 162 48.48 -44.86 27.21
N TYR A 163 47.16 -44.61 27.42
CA TYR A 163 46.33 -44.86 28.63
C TYR A 163 46.31 -43.90 29.86
N HIS A 164 45.14 -43.91 30.52
CA HIS A 164 44.70 -43.41 31.85
C HIS A 164 44.44 -41.90 32.14
N GLU A 165 43.18 -41.66 32.53
CA GLU A 165 42.59 -40.84 33.64
C GLU A 165 43.16 -39.50 34.15
N GLU A 166 42.19 -38.59 34.37
CA GLU A 166 42.03 -37.61 35.46
C GLU A 166 42.81 -36.27 35.58
N GLU A 167 42.04 -35.31 36.10
CA GLU A 167 42.33 -34.09 36.89
C GLU A 167 43.34 -32.98 36.51
N SER A 168 42.85 -31.75 36.74
CA SER A 168 43.57 -30.54 37.19
C SER A 168 44.47 -29.83 36.14
N SER A 169 44.24 -28.55 35.86
CA SER A 169 44.69 -27.35 36.59
C SER A 169 46.13 -26.93 36.19
N HIS A 170 46.35 -25.71 35.70
CA HIS A 170 47.00 -24.64 36.47
C HIS A 170 48.33 -25.11 37.11
N SER A 171 49.52 -24.61 36.75
CA SER A 171 49.87 -23.21 36.44
C SER A 171 51.38 -23.16 36.01
N GLU A 172 52.26 -22.15 36.16
CA GLU A 172 52.24 -20.94 36.98
C GLU A 172 53.27 -19.85 36.60
N ASN A 173 52.82 -18.58 36.54
CA ASN A 173 53.57 -17.33 36.75
C ASN A 173 54.92 -17.20 35.96
N ILE A 174 55.93 -16.36 36.23
CA ILE A 174 56.47 -15.50 37.32
C ILE A 174 57.19 -14.30 36.60
N CYS A 175 57.30 -13.03 37.03
CA CYS A 175 57.13 -12.25 38.28
C CYS A 175 56.51 -10.86 37.88
N LYS A 176 55.84 -10.00 38.68
CA LYS A 176 56.13 -9.39 40.01
C LYS A 176 57.50 -8.64 40.02
N SER A 177 57.76 -7.58 40.79
CA SER A 177 57.19 -7.15 42.08
C SER A 177 57.51 -5.68 42.47
N THR A 178 56.55 -4.99 43.12
CA THR A 178 56.74 -4.14 44.35
C THR A 178 57.59 -2.85 44.25
N ILE A 179 57.62 -1.92 45.23
CA ILE A 179 57.36 -1.98 46.69
C ILE A 179 56.67 -0.70 47.25
N ASP A 180 56.19 -0.80 48.50
CA ASP A 180 55.86 0.26 49.47
C ASP A 180 54.52 1.03 49.34
N ASN A 181 53.78 1.35 50.42
CA ASN A 181 53.63 0.71 51.75
C ASN A 181 52.37 1.25 52.51
N GLU A 182 51.97 0.59 53.62
CA GLU A 182 51.09 1.09 54.74
C GLU A 182 49.60 1.47 54.45
N VAL A 183 48.58 1.34 55.35
CA VAL A 183 48.42 0.68 56.67
C VAL A 183 46.92 0.45 57.04
N ALA A 184 46.60 -0.61 57.83
CA ALA A 184 45.39 -0.86 58.67
C ALA A 184 43.98 -1.07 58.02
N VAL A 185 43.03 -1.89 58.56
CA VAL A 185 43.02 -2.91 59.66
C VAL A 185 41.81 -3.89 59.51
N THR A 186 41.94 -5.13 60.02
CA THR A 186 40.96 -6.27 60.25
C THR A 186 39.54 -6.24 59.63
N VAL A 187 39.05 -7.25 58.88
CA VAL A 187 38.90 -8.74 59.11
C VAL A 187 37.69 -9.14 59.98
N ALA A 188 36.73 -9.86 59.36
CA ALA A 188 35.89 -10.93 59.95
C ALA A 188 35.19 -11.74 58.83
N GLU A 189 34.89 -13.02 59.05
CA GLU A 189 34.14 -13.91 58.14
C GLU A 189 32.80 -14.30 58.78
N GLU A 190 31.69 -14.31 58.03
CA GLU A 190 30.46 -15.02 58.39
C GLU A 190 29.76 -15.61 57.16
N THR A 191 29.21 -16.82 57.30
CA THR A 191 28.42 -17.52 56.27
C THR A 191 26.97 -17.73 56.72
N PRO A 192 25.98 -17.10 56.06
CA PRO A 192 24.58 -17.56 56.01
C PRO A 192 24.36 -18.36 54.71
N ALA A 193 23.84 -19.59 54.74
CA ALA A 193 22.47 -20.00 55.08
C ALA A 193 21.48 -19.80 53.91
N GLU A 194 20.76 -20.87 53.56
CA GLU A 194 19.70 -20.86 52.55
C GLU A 194 18.43 -20.20 53.12
N GLU A 195 18.29 -18.88 53.00
CA GLU A 195 17.05 -18.17 53.37
C GLU A 195 16.24 -17.72 52.15
N THR A 196 14.96 -18.10 52.15
CA THR A 196 13.98 -17.81 51.11
C THR A 196 13.47 -16.37 51.20
N ALA A 197 14.23 -15.42 50.63
CA ALA A 197 13.79 -14.04 50.48
C ALA A 197 12.58 -13.95 49.53
N THR A 198 11.42 -13.57 50.08
CA THR A 198 10.12 -13.55 49.40
C THR A 198 10.05 -12.53 48.26
N ILE A 199 9.50 -12.95 47.12
CA ILE A 199 9.10 -12.04 46.04
C ILE A 199 7.89 -11.23 46.53
N GLY A 200 8.10 -9.95 46.85
CA GLY A 200 7.05 -9.01 47.24
C GLY A 200 6.07 -8.70 46.09
N PRO A 201 4.87 -8.15 46.39
CA PRO A 201 3.72 -8.14 45.49
C PRO A 201 3.74 -7.05 44.39
N VAL A 202 4.86 -6.90 43.66
CA VAL A 202 5.02 -5.91 42.57
C VAL A 202 3.99 -6.13 41.43
N VAL A 203 3.52 -7.37 41.24
CA VAL A 203 2.51 -7.71 40.24
C VAL A 203 1.17 -6.98 40.46
N HIS A 204 0.82 -6.61 41.70
CA HIS A 204 -0.45 -5.92 41.98
C HIS A 204 -0.45 -4.44 41.57
N GLU A 205 0.69 -3.73 41.58
CA GLU A 205 0.73 -2.31 41.22
C GLU A 205 0.63 -2.08 39.69
N GLU A 206 1.27 -2.92 38.88
CA GLU A 206 1.11 -2.86 37.42
C GLU A 206 -0.33 -3.23 36.99
N PHE A 207 -0.97 -4.19 37.65
CA PHE A 207 -2.39 -4.49 37.41
C PHE A 207 -3.31 -3.34 37.84
N SER A 208 -3.12 -2.77 39.04
CA SER A 208 -3.94 -1.66 39.53
C SER A 208 -3.87 -0.44 38.60
N THR A 209 -2.66 -0.05 38.17
CA THR A 209 -2.47 1.10 37.27
C THR A 209 -2.97 0.84 35.85
N LEU A 210 -2.89 -0.40 35.34
CA LEU A 210 -3.50 -0.74 34.05
C LEU A 210 -5.03 -0.70 34.10
N PHE A 211 -5.64 -1.17 35.19
CA PHE A 211 -7.09 -1.13 35.40
C PHE A 211 -7.61 0.31 35.59
N GLU A 212 -6.92 1.16 36.36
CA GLU A 212 -7.29 2.58 36.49
C GLU A 212 -7.20 3.33 35.15
N LEU A 213 -6.17 3.08 34.34
CA LEU A 213 -6.06 3.62 32.99
C LEU A 213 -7.18 3.11 32.07
N GLN A 214 -7.52 1.81 32.16
CA GLN A 214 -8.64 1.26 31.39
C GLN A 214 -9.98 1.86 31.82
N LEU A 215 -10.26 2.00 33.12
CA LEU A 215 -11.45 2.67 33.65
C LEU A 215 -11.55 4.13 33.16
N ALA A 216 -10.43 4.85 33.10
CA ALA A 216 -10.38 6.22 32.58
C ALA A 216 -10.62 6.29 31.06
N ASP A 217 -10.00 5.40 30.27
CA ASP A 217 -10.21 5.32 28.81
C ASP A 217 -11.64 4.86 28.48
N VAL A 218 -12.22 3.94 29.27
CA VAL A 218 -13.61 3.47 29.18
C VAL A 218 -14.59 4.62 29.46
N ARG A 219 -14.41 5.36 30.56
CA ARG A 219 -15.29 6.48 30.94
C ARG A 219 -15.20 7.63 29.93
N LYS A 220 -14.01 7.99 29.48
CA LYS A 220 -13.84 8.95 28.36
C LYS A 220 -14.47 8.47 27.06
N ALA A 221 -14.50 7.17 26.79
CA ALA A 221 -15.19 6.62 25.61
C ALA A 221 -16.73 6.67 25.76
N LEU A 222 -17.25 6.66 26.99
CA LEU A 222 -18.68 6.72 27.29
C LEU A 222 -19.25 8.13 27.29
N GLU A 223 -18.56 9.09 27.91
CA GLU A 223 -18.84 10.53 27.80
C GLU A 223 -18.96 10.93 26.32
N ARG A 224 -17.99 10.50 25.50
CA ARG A 224 -17.99 10.68 24.03
C ARG A 224 -19.09 9.90 23.28
N LYS A 225 -19.69 8.88 23.88
CA LYS A 225 -20.82 8.10 23.32
C LYS A 225 -22.15 8.78 23.61
N GLU A 226 -22.21 9.65 24.63
CA GLU A 226 -23.35 10.55 24.89
C GLU A 226 -23.29 11.80 24.00
N ASP A 227 -22.12 12.44 23.87
CA ASP A 227 -21.90 13.54 22.89
C ASP A 227 -22.40 13.16 21.48
N ARG A 228 -22.10 11.92 21.05
CA ARG A 228 -22.46 11.38 19.73
C ARG A 228 -23.98 11.26 19.51
N LYS A 229 -24.80 11.31 20.58
CA LYS A 229 -26.27 11.29 20.50
C LYS A 229 -26.88 12.68 20.30
N GLU A 230 -26.29 13.75 20.84
CA GLU A 230 -26.78 15.12 20.64
C GLU A 230 -26.30 15.74 19.32
N LEU A 231 -25.05 15.45 18.93
CA LEU A 231 -24.42 16.08 17.75
C LEU A 231 -25.19 15.84 16.44
N LEU A 232 -25.82 14.67 16.31
CA LEU A 232 -26.48 14.21 15.08
C LEU A 232 -27.85 14.86 14.79
N LEU A 233 -28.50 15.48 15.78
CA LEU A 233 -29.82 16.11 15.59
C LEU A 233 -29.78 17.65 15.47
N ASN A 234 -28.74 18.31 16.02
CA ASN A 234 -28.78 19.75 16.28
C ASN A 234 -27.73 20.62 15.56
N LYS A 235 -26.71 20.06 14.89
CA LYS A 235 -25.79 20.87 14.05
C LYS A 235 -26.42 21.14 12.66
N ASN A 236 -26.30 22.37 12.17
CA ASN A 236 -26.53 22.66 10.75
C ASN A 236 -25.55 21.82 9.90
N ILE A 237 -26.07 20.90 9.10
CA ILE A 237 -25.26 20.18 8.11
C ILE A 237 -24.73 21.23 7.12
N SER A 238 -23.40 21.29 6.94
CA SER A 238 -22.79 22.23 5.99
C SER A 238 -23.26 21.96 4.56
N GLU A 239 -23.31 23.01 3.75
CA GLU A 239 -23.74 22.92 2.34
C GLU A 239 -22.90 21.90 1.56
N GLU A 240 -21.59 21.89 1.78
CA GLU A 240 -20.65 20.87 1.25
C GLU A 240 -21.08 19.43 1.62
N ARG A 241 -21.40 19.17 2.89
CA ARG A 241 -21.85 17.84 3.32
C ARG A 241 -23.23 17.48 2.76
N MET A 242 -24.14 18.44 2.63
CA MET A 242 -25.45 18.23 2.00
C MET A 242 -25.32 17.95 0.50
N ASN A 243 -24.37 18.59 -0.20
CA ASN A 243 -24.06 18.31 -1.60
C ASN A 243 -23.56 16.86 -1.78
N VAL A 244 -22.65 16.38 -0.92
CA VAL A 244 -22.23 14.97 -0.90
C VAL A 244 -23.41 14.03 -0.63
N LEU A 245 -24.27 14.35 0.36
CA LEU A 245 -25.46 13.55 0.66
C LEU A 245 -26.44 13.48 -0.52
N ARG A 246 -26.62 14.55 -1.29
CA ARG A 246 -27.46 14.56 -2.51
C ARG A 246 -26.80 13.89 -3.73
N GLY A 247 -25.53 13.48 -3.64
CA GLY A 247 -24.81 12.79 -4.71
C GLY A 247 -23.93 13.66 -5.59
N LYS A 248 -23.77 14.96 -5.29
CA LYS A 248 -22.90 15.85 -6.06
C LYS A 248 -21.44 15.47 -5.79
N CYS A 249 -20.76 14.94 -6.82
CA CYS A 249 -19.44 14.32 -6.72
C CYS A 249 -18.29 15.28 -7.08
N ASP A 250 -18.48 16.58 -6.87
CA ASP A 250 -17.61 17.66 -7.33
C ASP A 250 -17.05 18.43 -6.12
N ASN A 251 -15.78 18.83 -6.18
CA ASN A 251 -15.05 19.49 -5.07
C ASN A 251 -15.14 18.73 -3.72
N LEU A 252 -15.11 17.39 -3.78
CA LEU A 252 -15.29 16.52 -2.62
C LEU A 252 -14.22 16.76 -1.53
N PRO A 253 -14.61 16.79 -0.24
CA PRO A 253 -13.66 16.89 0.86
C PRO A 253 -12.80 15.61 0.98
N PRO A 254 -11.55 15.70 1.49
CA PRO A 254 -10.71 14.53 1.69
C PRO A 254 -11.24 13.67 2.84
N ILE A 255 -11.33 12.34 2.65
CA ILE A 255 -11.70 11.42 3.75
C ILE A 255 -10.58 11.43 4.80
N PRO A 256 -10.88 11.68 6.09
CA PRO A 256 -9.89 11.56 7.17
C PRO A 256 -9.31 10.14 7.23
N THR A 257 -7.98 10.01 7.15
CA THR A 257 -7.30 8.71 6.91
C THR A 257 -7.06 7.85 8.15
N GLY A 258 -7.27 8.39 9.35
CA GLY A 258 -6.94 7.72 10.62
C GLY A 258 -5.44 7.45 10.84
N GLN A 259 -4.53 8.06 10.07
CA GLN A 259 -3.09 7.79 10.16
C GLN A 259 -2.21 9.04 10.16
N VAL A 260 -1.09 8.95 10.87
CA VAL A 260 0.07 9.85 10.74
C VAL A 260 1.16 9.10 9.99
N ARG A 261 1.52 9.59 8.80
CA ARG A 261 2.49 8.96 7.88
C ARG A 261 3.70 9.89 7.72
N LEU A 262 4.76 9.63 8.48
CA LEU A 262 5.92 10.50 8.61
C LEU A 262 7.07 10.02 7.70
N TYR A 263 7.35 10.75 6.63
CA TYR A 263 8.51 10.49 5.77
C TYR A 263 9.82 10.89 6.46
N LEU A 264 10.82 10.00 6.49
CA LEU A 264 12.11 10.23 7.15
C LEU A 264 13.25 10.45 6.13
N SER A 265 13.53 11.72 5.84
CA SER A 265 14.67 12.14 5.01
C SER A 265 15.98 12.23 5.83
N GLY A 266 17.11 12.26 5.13
CA GLY A 266 18.43 12.46 5.72
C GLY A 266 19.47 11.43 5.29
N SER A 267 20.74 11.83 5.32
CA SER A 267 21.89 11.00 4.96
C SER A 267 22.02 9.76 5.86
N VAL A 268 22.67 8.69 5.35
CA VAL A 268 22.56 7.34 5.93
C VAL A 268 23.68 7.00 6.92
N THR A 269 24.94 7.22 6.52
CA THR A 269 26.11 6.74 7.30
C THR A 269 26.37 7.57 8.55
N ASP A 270 26.11 8.88 8.47
CA ASP A 270 26.42 9.88 9.50
C ASP A 270 25.24 10.18 10.43
N MET A 271 24.05 9.67 10.15
CA MET A 271 22.85 9.74 11.01
C MET A 271 22.32 8.35 11.40
N LYS A 272 23.18 7.32 11.39
CA LYS A 272 22.80 5.91 11.64
C LYS A 272 22.25 5.70 13.06
N THR A 273 22.87 6.33 14.06
CA THR A 273 22.50 6.19 15.48
C THR A 273 21.18 6.88 15.79
N GLU A 274 20.99 8.05 15.21
CA GLU A 274 19.86 8.95 15.35
C GLU A 274 18.61 8.33 14.71
N ARG A 275 18.76 7.78 13.49
CA ARG A 275 17.75 7.00 12.77
C ARG A 275 17.32 5.75 13.55
N LEU A 276 18.26 5.01 14.15
CA LEU A 276 17.93 3.87 15.05
C LEU A 276 17.19 4.33 16.31
N GLY A 277 17.57 5.47 16.89
CA GLY A 277 16.88 6.08 18.02
C GLY A 277 15.43 6.40 17.69
N ILE A 278 15.20 7.08 16.56
CA ILE A 278 13.86 7.42 16.05
C ILE A 278 13.03 6.16 15.78
N LEU A 279 13.59 5.13 15.15
CA LEU A 279 12.88 3.86 14.88
C LEU A 279 12.43 3.13 16.16
N LYS A 280 13.16 3.29 17.26
CA LYS A 280 12.74 2.81 18.60
C LYS A 280 11.69 3.71 19.22
N ALA A 281 11.88 5.03 19.13
CA ALA A 281 10.94 6.03 19.62
C ALA A 281 9.56 5.93 18.95
N SER A 282 9.51 5.59 17.65
CA SER A 282 8.25 5.43 16.91
C SER A 282 7.32 4.35 17.45
N GLN A 283 7.81 3.34 18.18
CA GLN A 283 6.96 2.35 18.85
C GLN A 283 6.18 2.98 20.03
N LYS A 284 6.80 3.94 20.75
CA LYS A 284 6.14 4.70 21.81
C LYS A 284 5.09 5.65 21.21
N VAL A 285 5.46 6.37 20.15
CA VAL A 285 4.53 7.26 19.42
C VAL A 285 3.34 6.46 18.86
N ALA A 286 3.57 5.30 18.23
CA ALA A 286 2.50 4.42 17.74
C ALA A 286 1.58 3.89 18.87
N THR A 287 2.15 3.60 20.05
CA THR A 287 1.36 3.21 21.23
C THR A 287 0.50 4.36 21.75
N PHE A 288 1.01 5.60 21.70
CA PHE A 288 0.24 6.80 22.03
C PHE A 288 -0.90 7.04 21.02
N CYS A 289 -0.58 7.10 19.73
CA CYS A 289 -1.54 7.37 18.66
C CYS A 289 -2.74 6.42 18.70
N ARG A 290 -2.49 5.13 18.97
CA ARG A 290 -3.53 4.10 18.99
C ARG A 290 -4.54 4.24 20.14
N ARG A 291 -4.22 4.97 21.22
CA ARG A 291 -5.22 5.37 22.24
C ARG A 291 -6.27 6.32 21.66
N ALA A 292 -5.88 7.19 20.73
CA ALA A 292 -6.76 8.07 19.97
C ALA A 292 -7.36 7.40 18.72
N GLY A 293 -7.12 6.08 18.50
CA GLY A 293 -7.54 5.35 17.29
C GLY A 293 -6.64 5.56 16.06
N ILE A 294 -5.62 6.41 16.16
CA ILE A 294 -4.74 6.80 15.05
C ILE A 294 -3.61 5.77 14.88
N ASP A 295 -3.32 5.34 13.66
CA ASP A 295 -2.09 4.58 13.36
C ASP A 295 -0.91 5.50 13.05
N PHE A 296 0.28 5.15 13.56
CA PHE A 296 1.54 5.84 13.26
C PHE A 296 2.40 4.98 12.33
N HIS A 297 2.89 5.58 11.24
CA HIS A 297 3.76 4.94 10.27
C HIS A 297 4.94 5.86 9.95
N ILE A 298 6.15 5.40 10.24
CA ILE A 298 7.38 6.06 9.79
C ILE A 298 7.86 5.42 8.50
N VAL A 299 8.13 6.24 7.48
CA VAL A 299 8.50 5.81 6.13
C VAL A 299 9.96 6.19 5.87
N ASP A 300 10.86 5.22 6.01
CA ASP A 300 12.30 5.40 5.76
C ASP A 300 12.74 4.60 4.52
N LEU A 301 12.88 5.31 3.40
CA LEU A 301 13.33 4.73 2.12
C LEU A 301 14.86 4.63 1.99
N ARG A 302 15.61 4.93 3.07
CA ARG A 302 17.08 4.75 3.13
C ARG A 302 17.48 3.39 3.71
N TRP A 303 16.55 2.66 4.33
CA TRP A 303 16.81 1.31 4.83
C TRP A 303 16.99 0.34 3.65
N ALA A 304 18.20 -0.25 3.56
CA ALA A 304 18.51 -1.39 2.69
C ALA A 304 18.15 -1.20 1.21
N ILE A 305 18.66 -0.11 0.63
CA ILE A 305 18.71 0.10 -0.81
C ILE A 305 19.56 -1.03 -1.44
N THR A 306 18.91 -1.93 -2.19
CA THR A 306 19.56 -3.04 -2.92
C THR A 306 20.38 -2.55 -4.11
N ALA A 307 21.26 -3.40 -4.65
CA ALA A 307 21.89 -3.14 -5.94
C ALA A 307 20.83 -3.01 -7.06
N ASP A 308 19.78 -3.83 -7.01
CA ASP A 308 18.63 -3.77 -7.91
C ASP A 308 17.92 -2.40 -7.86
N ALA A 309 17.65 -1.85 -6.67
CA ALA A 309 17.10 -0.50 -6.51
C ALA A 309 18.07 0.64 -6.95
N GLN A 310 19.34 0.35 -7.20
CA GLN A 310 20.30 1.29 -7.82
C GLN A 310 20.34 1.14 -9.34
N ASN A 311 20.08 -0.07 -9.85
CA ASN A 311 20.16 -0.44 -11.26
C ASN A 311 19.16 0.30 -12.15
N GLU A 312 17.94 0.53 -11.66
CA GLU A 312 16.86 1.16 -12.43
C GLU A 312 16.93 2.70 -12.48
N HIS A 313 17.76 3.32 -11.63
CA HIS A 313 17.92 4.77 -11.45
C HIS A 313 16.64 5.59 -11.10
N ASN A 314 15.47 4.93 -11.01
CA ASN A 314 14.15 5.48 -10.67
C ASN A 314 13.97 5.90 -9.19
N LEU A 315 14.83 5.42 -8.29
CA LEU A 315 14.66 5.51 -6.83
C LEU A 315 14.41 6.94 -6.31
N THR A 316 15.00 7.95 -6.95
CA THR A 316 14.80 9.35 -6.57
C THR A 316 13.39 9.84 -6.88
N ASP A 317 12.77 9.38 -7.97
CA ASP A 317 11.42 9.78 -8.36
C ASP A 317 10.38 9.05 -7.50
N LEU A 318 10.59 7.76 -7.21
CA LEU A 318 9.81 6.97 -6.24
C LEU A 318 9.81 7.61 -4.83
N MET A 319 10.93 8.20 -4.40
CA MET A 319 11.03 8.93 -3.13
C MET A 319 10.18 10.20 -3.10
N LYS A 320 10.06 10.93 -4.22
CA LYS A 320 9.16 12.08 -4.35
C LYS A 320 7.69 11.64 -4.28
N GLU A 321 7.33 10.57 -5.00
CA GLU A 321 5.97 10.02 -5.00
C GLU A 321 5.52 9.61 -3.60
N GLU A 322 6.36 8.89 -2.85
CA GLU A 322 6.00 8.47 -1.49
C GLU A 322 5.97 9.65 -0.51
N LEU A 323 6.82 10.67 -0.67
CA LEU A 323 6.73 11.91 0.10
C LEU A 323 5.41 12.66 -0.17
N LEU A 324 4.97 12.75 -1.42
CA LEU A 324 3.66 13.29 -1.79
C LEU A 324 2.51 12.40 -1.28
N ARG A 325 2.68 11.08 -1.26
CA ARG A 325 1.74 10.13 -0.64
C ARG A 325 1.65 10.36 0.87
N CYS A 326 2.75 10.68 1.56
CA CYS A 326 2.75 11.11 2.97
C CYS A 326 2.03 12.45 3.16
N LYS A 327 2.27 13.46 2.30
CA LYS A 327 1.55 14.75 2.31
C LYS A 327 0.03 14.56 2.19
N ARG A 328 -0.41 13.69 1.27
CA ARG A 328 -1.84 13.37 1.04
C ARG A 328 -2.47 12.60 2.19
N LEU A 329 -1.74 11.68 2.82
CA LEU A 329 -2.33 10.69 3.75
C LEU A 329 -2.13 10.98 5.24
N SER A 330 -1.23 11.88 5.65
CA SER A 330 -0.99 12.18 7.07
C SER A 330 -1.93 13.26 7.59
N ILE A 331 -2.68 12.95 8.66
CA ILE A 331 -3.42 13.98 9.41
C ILE A 331 -2.50 14.89 10.24
N GLY A 332 -1.30 14.41 10.57
CA GLY A 332 -0.32 15.08 11.43
C GLY A 332 0.85 15.70 10.65
N HIS A 333 2.03 15.74 11.30
CA HIS A 333 3.31 15.87 10.60
C HIS A 333 3.42 14.83 9.46
N HIS A 334 3.95 15.23 8.31
CA HIS A 334 4.18 14.32 7.17
C HIS A 334 5.65 14.15 6.79
N PHE A 335 6.55 15.01 7.28
CA PHE A 335 7.97 15.01 6.93
C PHE A 335 8.86 15.28 8.15
N ALA A 336 9.94 14.51 8.26
CA ALA A 336 11.06 14.74 9.17
C ALA A 336 12.39 14.60 8.42
N CYS A 337 13.34 15.52 8.62
CA CYS A 337 14.68 15.41 8.03
C CYS A 337 15.79 15.37 9.08
N LEU A 338 16.73 14.44 8.90
CA LEU A 338 17.93 14.26 9.71
C LEU A 338 19.13 14.92 9.00
N LEU A 339 19.53 16.13 9.44
CA LEU A 339 20.62 16.90 8.83
C LEU A 339 21.95 16.66 9.55
N GLY A 340 22.72 15.69 9.04
CA GLY A 340 24.04 15.33 9.56
C GLY A 340 25.18 16.24 9.11
N SER A 341 26.35 15.66 8.86
CA SER A 341 27.54 16.36 8.35
C SER A 341 27.80 16.11 6.86
N LYS A 342 27.07 15.17 6.24
CA LYS A 342 27.08 14.91 4.79
C LYS A 342 25.99 15.68 4.04
N TYR A 343 26.30 16.05 2.80
CA TYR A 343 25.31 16.44 1.79
C TYR A 343 24.66 15.19 1.17
N GLY A 344 25.41 14.09 1.06
CA GLY A 344 24.91 12.76 0.70
C GLY A 344 24.87 12.47 -0.81
N TYR A 345 24.14 11.40 -1.19
CA TYR A 345 24.13 10.91 -2.56
C TYR A 345 23.48 11.91 -3.53
N ARG A 346 24.13 12.12 -4.67
CA ARG A 346 23.77 13.08 -5.72
C ARG A 346 23.49 12.31 -7.02
N PRO A 347 22.24 11.93 -7.31
CA PRO A 347 21.91 11.01 -8.40
C PRO A 347 22.33 11.55 -9.77
N LEU A 348 22.56 10.65 -10.72
CA LEU A 348 22.47 10.99 -12.14
C LEU A 348 20.99 11.13 -12.52
N PRO A 349 20.63 12.08 -13.41
CA PRO A 349 19.25 12.24 -13.85
C PRO A 349 18.81 11.01 -14.66
N SER A 350 17.71 10.38 -14.25
CA SER A 350 17.13 9.21 -14.94
C SER A 350 16.74 9.52 -16.40
N ARG A 351 16.36 10.78 -16.66
CA ARG A 351 16.00 11.30 -17.99
C ARG A 351 16.57 12.70 -18.21
N ILE A 352 16.97 13.00 -19.45
CA ILE A 352 17.41 14.31 -19.93
C ILE A 352 16.61 14.63 -21.20
N CYS A 353 15.87 15.73 -21.25
CA CYS A 353 15.17 16.13 -22.46
C CYS A 353 16.14 16.59 -23.55
N GLU A 354 15.76 16.42 -24.82
CA GLU A 354 16.57 16.77 -26.00
C GLU A 354 17.16 18.20 -25.93
N ASN A 355 16.35 19.18 -25.52
CA ASN A 355 16.80 20.57 -25.32
C ASN A 355 17.98 20.69 -24.32
N HIS A 356 17.92 19.99 -23.19
CA HIS A 356 19.02 19.98 -22.22
C HIS A 356 20.22 19.19 -22.74
N TRP A 357 19.98 18.12 -23.49
CA TRP A 357 21.05 17.32 -24.10
C TRP A 357 21.88 18.13 -25.10
N GLU A 358 21.24 18.87 -26.01
CA GLU A 358 21.95 19.74 -26.96
C GLU A 358 22.66 20.92 -26.26
N ILE A 359 22.09 21.47 -25.19
CA ILE A 359 22.80 22.44 -24.33
C ILE A 359 24.04 21.79 -23.70
N ILE A 360 23.96 20.56 -23.18
CA ILE A 360 25.11 19.90 -22.56
C ILE A 360 26.20 19.64 -23.62
N LYS A 361 25.81 19.09 -24.78
CA LYS A 361 26.63 18.86 -25.97
C LYS A 361 27.28 20.13 -26.55
N LYS A 362 26.72 21.33 -26.32
CA LYS A 362 27.37 22.61 -26.64
C LYS A 362 28.64 22.79 -25.79
N PHE A 363 28.56 22.56 -24.48
CA PHE A 363 29.65 22.84 -23.53
C PHE A 363 30.73 21.75 -23.44
N THR A 364 30.47 20.52 -23.92
CA THR A 364 31.43 19.41 -23.83
C THR A 364 32.50 19.39 -24.93
N LYS A 365 32.22 20.01 -26.08
CA LYS A 365 33.05 19.97 -27.30
C LYS A 365 34.52 20.31 -27.11
N ASP A 366 34.85 21.25 -26.22
CA ASP A 366 36.21 21.82 -26.18
C ASP A 366 37.17 21.10 -25.21
N LYS A 367 36.69 20.47 -24.14
CA LYS A 367 37.55 20.11 -22.97
C LYS A 367 37.21 18.83 -22.20
N SER A 368 36.27 17.98 -22.64
CA SER A 368 35.87 16.79 -21.84
C SER A 368 35.38 15.58 -22.67
N PHE A 369 36.11 15.25 -23.75
CA PHE A 369 35.72 14.22 -24.72
C PHE A 369 35.45 12.83 -24.11
N GLU A 370 36.33 12.32 -23.24
CA GLU A 370 36.16 11.00 -22.61
C GLU A 370 34.88 10.90 -21.77
N HIS A 371 34.60 11.91 -20.94
CA HIS A 371 33.40 11.94 -20.10
C HIS A 371 32.13 12.09 -20.94
N TRP A 372 32.20 12.82 -22.05
CA TRP A 372 31.08 12.97 -22.98
C TRP A 372 30.77 11.67 -23.72
N ASN A 373 31.80 10.91 -24.14
CA ASN A 373 31.60 9.59 -24.75
C ASN A 373 30.89 8.64 -23.79
N LEU A 374 31.32 8.57 -22.52
CA LEU A 374 30.60 7.81 -21.48
C LEU A 374 29.15 8.26 -21.31
N MET A 375 28.86 9.56 -21.44
CA MET A 375 27.49 10.06 -21.40
C MET A 375 26.68 9.61 -22.63
N GLN A 376 27.25 9.64 -23.84
CA GLN A 376 26.61 9.09 -25.05
C GLN A 376 26.40 7.57 -24.97
N ASP A 377 27.34 6.84 -24.37
CA ASP A 377 27.24 5.39 -24.20
C ASP A 377 26.09 5.01 -23.26
N TRP A 378 25.93 5.72 -22.15
CA TRP A 378 25.00 5.34 -21.08
C TRP A 378 23.60 5.93 -21.20
N TYR A 379 23.39 6.93 -22.07
CA TYR A 379 22.07 7.51 -22.33
C TYR A 379 21.59 7.23 -23.76
N LEU A 380 20.50 6.47 -23.90
CA LEU A 380 19.85 6.21 -25.19
C LEU A 380 18.64 7.11 -25.40
N LEU A 381 18.40 7.53 -26.65
CA LEU A 381 17.26 8.34 -27.04
C LEU A 381 15.97 7.49 -27.09
N ASP A 382 14.94 7.92 -26.38
CA ASP A 382 13.59 7.36 -26.41
C ASP A 382 12.67 8.26 -27.23
N GLU A 383 12.53 7.94 -28.52
CA GLU A 383 11.67 8.65 -29.48
C GLU A 383 10.18 8.34 -29.27
N ASN A 384 9.86 7.30 -28.49
CA ASN A 384 8.49 7.03 -28.04
C ASN A 384 8.01 8.07 -27.01
N ASN A 385 8.86 9.00 -26.55
CA ASN A 385 8.49 10.10 -25.66
C ASN A 385 8.35 11.40 -26.46
N ILE A 386 7.36 12.23 -26.12
CA ILE A 386 7.12 13.52 -26.79
C ILE A 386 7.29 14.66 -25.76
N PRO A 387 8.22 15.61 -25.96
CA PRO A 387 9.36 15.53 -26.87
C PRO A 387 10.33 14.38 -26.51
N PRO A 388 11.26 14.01 -27.40
CA PRO A 388 12.22 12.94 -27.13
C PRO A 388 13.07 13.17 -25.88
N VAL A 389 13.40 12.07 -25.20
CA VAL A 389 14.24 12.10 -23.98
C VAL A 389 15.36 11.07 -24.04
N TYR A 390 16.54 11.48 -23.59
CA TYR A 390 17.67 10.60 -23.34
C TYR A 390 17.48 9.94 -21.97
N ILE A 391 17.49 8.61 -21.93
CA ILE A 391 17.25 7.80 -20.73
C ILE A 391 18.54 7.10 -20.31
N LEU A 392 18.90 7.21 -19.04
CA LEU A 392 20.04 6.48 -18.47
C LEU A 392 19.73 4.97 -18.44
N GLN A 393 20.54 4.17 -19.12
CA GLN A 393 20.33 2.72 -19.20
C GLN A 393 20.68 2.01 -17.88
N PRO A 394 19.99 0.90 -17.54
CA PRO A 394 20.27 0.16 -16.33
C PRO A 394 21.72 -0.35 -16.26
N ILE A 395 22.32 -0.35 -15.08
CA ILE A 395 23.73 -0.71 -14.86
C ILE A 395 24.06 -2.10 -15.47
N ASN A 396 23.20 -3.08 -15.23
CA ASN A 396 23.34 -4.45 -15.73
C ASN A 396 23.17 -4.61 -17.26
N SER A 397 22.75 -3.57 -17.99
CA SER A 397 22.69 -3.60 -19.47
C SER A 397 24.08 -3.59 -20.11
N LYS A 398 25.12 -3.18 -19.37
CA LYS A 398 26.53 -3.21 -19.81
C LYS A 398 27.46 -3.92 -18.82
N LEU A 399 27.17 -3.86 -17.52
CA LEU A 399 27.96 -4.48 -16.46
C LEU A 399 27.23 -5.71 -15.93
N GLN A 400 27.35 -6.81 -16.68
CA GLN A 400 26.54 -8.03 -16.54
C GLN A 400 26.48 -8.58 -15.11
N TYR A 401 27.57 -8.50 -14.35
CA TYR A 401 27.68 -9.09 -13.02
C TYR A 401 27.22 -8.15 -11.90
N PHE A 402 26.86 -6.89 -12.19
CA PHE A 402 26.45 -5.91 -11.18
C PHE A 402 25.30 -6.41 -10.25
N LEU A 403 24.32 -7.12 -10.83
CA LEU A 403 23.15 -7.71 -10.17
C LEU A 403 23.21 -9.23 -9.95
N ASP A 404 24.33 -9.87 -10.31
CA ASP A 404 24.50 -11.30 -10.09
C ASP A 404 24.48 -11.62 -8.57
N SER A 405 24.05 -12.84 -8.19
CA SER A 405 23.99 -13.29 -6.78
C SER A 405 24.67 -14.64 -6.55
N ASP A 406 25.44 -15.16 -7.50
CA ASP A 406 26.12 -16.45 -7.39
C ASP A 406 27.38 -16.32 -6.51
N ILE A 407 27.72 -17.29 -5.68
CA ILE A 407 28.94 -17.18 -4.86
C ILE A 407 30.19 -17.24 -5.75
N GLU A 408 30.14 -17.94 -6.88
CA GLU A 408 31.30 -18.09 -7.80
C GLU A 408 31.67 -16.79 -8.53
N ASN A 409 30.70 -15.91 -8.81
CA ASN A 409 30.93 -14.68 -9.57
C ASN A 409 31.33 -13.45 -8.72
N ALA A 410 31.56 -13.60 -7.42
CA ALA A 410 31.72 -12.49 -6.47
C ALA A 410 32.79 -11.45 -6.87
N ASP A 411 33.95 -11.89 -7.36
CA ASP A 411 35.04 -10.99 -7.80
C ASP A 411 34.68 -10.19 -9.06
N PHE A 412 33.85 -10.75 -9.95
CA PHE A 412 33.34 -10.01 -11.10
C PHE A 412 32.34 -8.93 -10.66
N ARG A 413 31.51 -9.20 -9.65
CA ARG A 413 30.57 -8.20 -9.12
C ARG A 413 31.27 -7.00 -8.51
N GLU A 414 32.31 -7.22 -7.72
CA GLU A 414 33.03 -6.11 -7.10
C GLU A 414 33.82 -5.30 -8.14
N ARG A 415 34.30 -5.94 -9.21
CA ARG A 415 34.83 -5.26 -10.40
C ARG A 415 33.77 -4.37 -11.06
N ASP A 416 32.63 -4.94 -11.45
CA ASP A 416 31.53 -4.22 -12.11
C ASP A 416 31.01 -3.07 -11.25
N ARG A 417 30.86 -3.28 -9.92
CA ARG A 417 30.47 -2.25 -8.96
C ARG A 417 31.50 -1.12 -8.85
N LYS A 418 32.79 -1.44 -8.85
CA LYS A 418 33.88 -0.46 -8.85
C LYS A 418 33.96 0.32 -10.16
N GLU A 419 33.78 -0.35 -11.29
CA GLU A 419 33.74 0.27 -12.62
C GLU A 419 32.56 1.22 -12.76
N TRP A 420 31.35 0.79 -12.40
CA TRP A 420 30.17 1.66 -12.32
C TRP A 420 30.44 2.90 -11.46
N ARG A 421 31.09 2.74 -10.30
CA ARG A 421 31.43 3.85 -9.40
C ARG A 421 32.33 4.90 -10.07
N GLN A 422 33.26 4.47 -10.92
CA GLN A 422 34.12 5.37 -11.70
C GLN A 422 33.35 6.04 -12.86
N ILE A 423 32.52 5.30 -13.59
CA ILE A 423 31.65 5.81 -14.66
C ILE A 423 30.70 6.89 -14.10
N TYR A 424 30.02 6.58 -12.99
CA TYR A 424 29.16 7.51 -12.25
C TYR A 424 29.91 8.80 -11.91
N LEU A 425 31.12 8.72 -11.34
CA LEU A 425 31.91 9.92 -10.99
C LEU A 425 32.28 10.76 -12.22
N LYS A 426 32.68 10.14 -13.33
CA LYS A 426 33.04 10.84 -14.59
C LYS A 426 31.82 11.59 -15.18
N ILE A 427 30.68 10.93 -15.30
CA ILE A 427 29.43 11.54 -15.79
C ILE A 427 28.94 12.62 -14.79
N ARG A 428 29.06 12.37 -13.47
CA ARG A 428 28.70 13.35 -12.42
C ARG A 428 29.48 14.65 -12.56
N GLN A 429 30.80 14.57 -12.70
CA GLN A 429 31.68 15.75 -12.86
C GLN A 429 31.33 16.55 -14.12
N LEU A 430 31.02 15.86 -15.22
CA LEU A 430 30.58 16.49 -16.47
C LEU A 430 29.28 17.29 -16.25
N LEU A 431 28.26 16.66 -15.68
CA LEU A 431 26.95 17.29 -15.45
C LEU A 431 27.02 18.46 -14.46
N VAL A 432 27.79 18.36 -13.38
CA VAL A 432 28.00 19.48 -12.43
C VAL A 432 28.66 20.67 -13.11
N ARG A 433 29.77 20.43 -13.84
CA ARG A 433 30.49 21.47 -14.57
C ARG A 433 29.60 22.15 -15.60
N VAL A 434 28.92 21.36 -16.43
CA VAL A 434 28.15 21.87 -17.57
C VAL A 434 26.86 22.57 -17.11
N SER A 435 26.13 22.03 -16.13
CA SER A 435 24.94 22.71 -15.59
C SER A 435 25.28 24.03 -14.89
N THR A 436 26.46 24.13 -14.26
CA THR A 436 26.96 25.39 -13.67
C THR A 436 27.30 26.43 -14.74
N LEU A 437 27.94 26.03 -15.84
CA LEU A 437 28.25 26.92 -16.97
C LEU A 437 26.98 27.35 -17.73
N ALA A 438 26.07 26.42 -18.01
CA ALA A 438 24.78 26.69 -18.65
C ALA A 438 23.93 27.67 -17.83
N HIS A 439 23.93 27.52 -16.50
CA HIS A 439 23.26 28.46 -15.60
C HIS A 439 23.92 29.85 -15.59
N ALA A 440 25.26 29.93 -15.62
CA ALA A 440 25.98 31.20 -15.72
C ALA A 440 25.76 31.93 -17.06
N GLU A 441 25.48 31.20 -18.15
CA GLU A 441 25.00 31.76 -19.42
C GLU A 441 23.48 32.04 -19.44
N GLY A 442 22.75 31.79 -18.35
CA GLY A 442 21.30 31.98 -18.27
C GLY A 442 20.45 30.93 -19.01
N LEU A 443 21.08 29.86 -19.54
CA LEU A 443 20.41 28.79 -20.28
C LEU A 443 19.68 27.79 -19.37
N PHE A 444 20.14 27.63 -18.12
CA PHE A 444 19.48 26.83 -17.08
C PHE A 444 19.01 27.71 -15.91
N SER A 445 17.77 27.53 -15.47
CA SER A 445 17.28 28.13 -14.21
C SER A 445 18.00 27.52 -12.99
N ASP A 446 17.89 28.15 -11.82
CA ASP A 446 18.38 27.57 -10.56
C ASP A 446 17.74 26.23 -10.22
N GLU A 447 16.50 25.99 -10.66
CA GLU A 447 15.80 24.72 -10.47
C GLU A 447 16.37 23.63 -11.39
N VAL A 448 16.56 23.92 -12.67
CA VAL A 448 17.22 23.01 -13.61
C VAL A 448 18.65 22.73 -13.17
N ARG A 449 19.42 23.74 -12.73
CA ARG A 449 20.75 23.51 -12.15
C ARG A 449 20.66 22.60 -10.92
N ARG A 450 19.72 22.84 -10.00
CA ARG A 450 19.53 21.99 -8.80
C ARG A 450 19.17 20.55 -9.13
N SER A 451 18.39 20.26 -10.17
CA SER A 451 18.14 18.87 -10.61
C SER A 451 19.40 18.17 -11.12
N TYR A 452 20.39 18.91 -11.66
CA TYR A 452 21.70 18.37 -12.04
C TYR A 452 22.76 18.37 -10.92
N VAL A 453 22.71 19.22 -9.88
CA VAL A 453 23.75 19.27 -8.82
C VAL A 453 23.33 18.70 -7.46
N GLY A 454 22.03 18.67 -7.17
CA GLY A 454 21.49 18.39 -5.84
C GLY A 454 21.78 16.99 -5.29
N SER A 455 21.73 16.85 -3.96
CA SER A 455 21.59 15.55 -3.30
C SER A 455 20.12 15.18 -3.14
N VAL A 456 19.83 13.89 -2.94
CA VAL A 456 18.44 13.46 -2.71
C VAL A 456 17.85 14.09 -1.44
N THR A 457 18.67 14.38 -0.42
CA THR A 457 18.23 15.09 0.80
C THR A 457 17.90 16.56 0.54
N ASP A 458 18.62 17.25 -0.36
CA ASP A 458 18.28 18.63 -0.76
C ASP A 458 16.98 18.66 -1.57
N ILE A 459 16.76 17.66 -2.45
CA ILE A 459 15.50 17.47 -3.19
C ILE A 459 14.33 17.18 -2.22
N GLU A 460 14.51 16.28 -1.26
CA GLU A 460 13.51 15.96 -0.24
C GLU A 460 13.18 17.15 0.67
N LEU A 461 14.17 17.97 1.04
CA LEU A 461 13.94 19.22 1.77
C LEU A 461 13.29 20.30 0.90
N HIS A 462 13.56 20.34 -0.41
CA HIS A 462 12.90 21.29 -1.30
C HIS A 462 11.40 21.04 -1.32
N LEU A 463 10.98 19.80 -1.55
CA LEU A 463 9.58 19.39 -1.48
C LEU A 463 9.04 19.54 -0.05
N GLY A 464 9.71 18.94 0.94
CA GLY A 464 9.19 18.86 2.31
C GLY A 464 9.14 20.16 3.10
N VAL A 465 9.91 21.20 2.72
CA VAL A 465 10.08 22.44 3.52
C VAL A 465 10.12 23.73 2.68
N PHE A 466 10.69 23.73 1.48
CA PHE A 466 10.94 24.99 0.73
C PHE A 466 9.92 25.31 -0.37
N GLU A 467 9.01 24.41 -0.72
CA GLU A 467 7.92 24.68 -1.66
C GLU A 467 6.72 25.33 -0.94
N ASN A 468 6.20 26.44 -1.48
CA ASN A 468 5.11 27.22 -0.88
C ASN A 468 3.80 26.44 -0.70
N GLU A 469 3.62 25.30 -1.38
CA GLU A 469 2.46 24.41 -1.17
C GLU A 469 2.57 23.53 0.09
N PHE A 470 3.68 23.59 0.82
CA PHE A 470 3.88 22.84 2.05
C PHE A 470 3.79 23.79 3.25
N LYS A 471 2.83 23.53 4.14
CA LYS A 471 2.78 24.19 5.43
C LYS A 471 3.99 23.72 6.24
N THR A 472 5.00 24.58 6.38
CA THR A 472 6.22 24.33 7.16
C THR A 472 5.93 23.90 8.60
N GLU A 473 4.78 24.32 9.13
CA GLU A 473 4.12 23.85 10.36
C GLU A 473 4.03 22.31 10.48
N ARG A 474 3.95 21.56 9.37
CA ARG A 474 3.81 20.08 9.32
C ARG A 474 5.11 19.33 8.99
N SER A 475 6.24 20.01 9.06
CA SER A 475 7.57 19.47 8.77
C SER A 475 8.56 19.73 9.90
N MET A 476 9.30 18.70 10.32
CA MET A 476 10.32 18.77 11.39
C MET A 476 11.74 18.60 10.83
N VAL A 477 12.73 19.27 11.42
CA VAL A 477 14.15 19.07 11.09
C VAL A 477 15.01 18.97 12.34
N TYR A 478 15.90 17.97 12.32
CA TYR A 478 16.84 17.65 13.39
C TYR A 478 18.26 17.86 12.85
N ASP A 479 18.83 19.02 13.13
CA ASP A 479 20.18 19.42 12.72
C ASP A 479 21.24 18.92 13.71
N ARG A 480 22.27 18.24 13.22
CA ARG A 480 23.35 17.68 14.04
C ARG A 480 24.72 18.16 13.55
N THR A 481 25.44 18.86 14.43
CA THR A 481 26.77 19.43 14.15
C THR A 481 27.86 18.76 15.01
N VAL A 482 28.97 18.37 14.37
CA VAL A 482 30.06 17.64 15.03
C VAL A 482 31.32 18.49 15.18
N LYS A 483 31.75 18.67 16.43
CA LYS A 483 33.05 19.28 16.77
C LYS A 483 34.16 18.23 16.72
N GLY A 484 35.35 18.60 16.24
CA GLY A 484 36.54 17.74 16.23
C GLY A 484 36.77 16.86 14.98
N LEU A 485 35.93 16.96 13.95
CA LEU A 485 35.97 16.16 12.70
C LEU A 485 37.28 16.20 11.87
N LYS A 486 38.31 16.93 12.29
CA LYS A 486 39.51 17.24 11.49
C LYS A 486 40.87 16.92 12.15
N THR A 487 40.89 16.15 13.25
CA THR A 487 42.18 15.73 13.85
C THR A 487 42.78 14.53 13.13
N ALA A 488 44.11 14.47 13.07
CA ALA A 488 44.85 13.53 12.20
C ALA A 488 44.65 12.04 12.57
N GLU A 489 44.31 11.74 13.81
CA GLU A 489 44.09 10.39 14.34
C GLU A 489 42.83 9.70 13.77
N ASN A 490 41.91 10.48 13.19
CA ASN A 490 40.54 10.02 12.87
C ASN A 490 40.31 9.60 11.42
N GLN A 491 41.36 9.49 10.58
CA GLN A 491 41.23 9.26 9.13
C GLN A 491 40.33 8.07 8.75
N ASN A 492 40.43 6.95 9.47
CA ASN A 492 39.64 5.74 9.20
C ASN A 492 38.12 5.92 9.40
N PHE A 493 37.70 6.90 10.21
CA PHE A 493 36.29 7.17 10.51
C PHE A 493 35.73 8.40 9.79
N MET A 494 36.58 9.26 9.20
CA MET A 494 36.15 10.49 8.51
C MET A 494 35.15 10.24 7.38
N SER A 495 35.32 9.17 6.60
CA SER A 495 34.44 8.80 5.47
C SER A 495 33.02 8.40 5.89
N ILE A 496 32.78 8.12 7.17
CA ILE A 496 31.43 7.90 7.72
C ILE A 496 30.67 9.22 7.78
N TYR A 497 31.34 10.30 8.16
CA TYR A 497 30.75 11.60 8.54
C TYR A 497 30.95 12.74 7.52
N ILE A 498 31.90 12.59 6.60
CA ILE A 498 32.24 13.60 5.59
C ILE A 498 32.10 12.94 4.20
N ASP A 499 31.58 13.68 3.22
CA ASP A 499 31.57 13.21 1.83
C ASP A 499 33.00 13.25 1.25
N THR A 500 33.38 12.17 0.58
CA THR A 500 34.75 11.95 0.09
C THR A 500 34.76 11.46 -1.35
N MET A 501 35.78 11.85 -2.10
CA MET A 501 36.04 11.40 -3.47
C MET A 501 37.43 10.75 -3.59
N GLU A 502 37.57 9.83 -4.54
CA GLU A 502 38.87 9.23 -4.89
C GLU A 502 39.60 10.12 -5.90
N PHE A 503 40.87 10.45 -5.63
CA PHE A 503 41.75 11.18 -6.54
C PHE A 503 43.16 10.59 -6.41
N GLU A 504 43.78 10.18 -7.52
CA GLU A 504 45.12 9.54 -7.53
C GLU A 504 45.28 8.40 -6.50
N ASN A 505 44.27 7.53 -6.42
CA ASN A 505 44.16 6.43 -5.43
C ASN A 505 44.18 6.88 -3.95
N LYS A 506 43.90 8.15 -3.66
CA LYS A 506 43.75 8.70 -2.30
C LYS A 506 42.32 9.18 -2.07
N THR A 507 41.78 8.87 -0.90
CA THR A 507 40.47 9.37 -0.46
C THR A 507 40.63 10.80 0.07
N ILE A 508 39.99 11.78 -0.57
CA ILE A 508 40.04 13.20 -0.19
C ILE A 508 38.65 13.77 0.09
N GLN A 509 38.57 14.85 0.87
CA GLN A 509 37.31 15.52 1.20
C GLN A 509 36.67 16.17 -0.04
N ASP A 510 35.38 15.91 -0.26
CA ASP A 510 34.57 16.63 -1.24
C ASP A 510 34.22 18.02 -0.69
N TRP A 511 34.92 19.04 -1.20
CA TRP A 511 34.75 20.43 -0.75
C TRP A 511 33.46 21.08 -1.29
N GLU A 512 32.91 20.58 -2.40
CA GLU A 512 31.66 21.05 -2.99
C GLU A 512 30.49 20.60 -2.10
N ALA A 513 30.41 19.30 -1.81
CA ALA A 513 29.45 18.73 -0.87
C ALA A 513 29.57 19.37 0.52
N THR A 514 30.80 19.60 1.00
CA THR A 514 31.08 20.28 2.28
C THR A 514 30.56 21.72 2.32
N ASN A 515 30.41 22.40 1.19
CA ASN A 515 29.80 23.74 1.13
C ASN A 515 28.28 23.65 0.92
N ALA A 516 27.81 22.72 0.09
CA ALA A 516 26.39 22.49 -0.15
C ALA A 516 25.61 22.10 1.13
N ILE A 517 26.18 21.29 2.03
CA ILE A 517 25.53 20.98 3.32
C ILE A 517 25.44 22.19 4.26
N LYS A 518 26.40 23.14 4.21
CA LYS A 518 26.32 24.39 5.01
C LYS A 518 25.21 25.29 4.50
N ASP A 519 25.13 25.45 3.18
CA ASP A 519 24.05 26.19 2.51
C ASP A 519 22.68 25.56 2.81
N LEU A 520 22.56 24.23 2.70
CA LEU A 520 21.33 23.51 3.01
C LEU A 520 20.89 23.73 4.47
N LYS A 521 21.81 23.63 5.45
CA LYS A 521 21.50 23.95 6.85
C LYS A 521 21.08 25.40 7.05
N TYR A 522 21.77 26.35 6.42
CA TYR A 522 21.44 27.79 6.48
C TYR A 522 20.09 28.13 5.84
N ARG A 523 19.74 27.51 4.71
CA ARG A 523 18.39 27.59 4.12
C ARG A 523 17.35 27.02 5.07
N THR A 524 17.63 25.87 5.69
CA THR A 524 16.67 25.20 6.56
C THR A 524 16.37 25.98 7.83
N SER A 525 17.39 26.49 8.54
CA SER A 525 17.23 27.33 9.74
C SER A 525 16.65 28.72 9.48
N LYS A 526 16.48 29.12 8.21
CA LYS A 526 15.77 30.33 7.80
C LYS A 526 14.28 30.11 7.50
N ASN A 527 13.88 28.90 7.10
CA ASN A 527 12.51 28.58 6.72
C ASN A 527 11.71 27.87 7.85
N LEU A 528 12.40 27.35 8.86
CA LEU A 528 11.80 26.73 10.05
C LEU A 528 12.27 27.46 11.32
N MET A 529 11.34 27.66 12.25
CA MET A 529 11.59 28.27 13.56
C MET A 529 10.77 27.56 14.65
N GLY A 530 11.16 27.72 15.91
CA GLY A 530 10.53 27.03 17.04
C GLY A 530 10.77 25.52 17.02
N HIS A 531 9.80 24.76 17.51
CA HIS A 531 9.89 23.30 17.69
C HIS A 531 10.21 22.53 16.40
N ASN A 532 9.82 23.06 15.24
CA ASN A 532 10.04 22.43 13.94
C ASN A 532 11.52 22.42 13.49
N TYR A 533 12.44 23.10 14.20
CA TYR A 533 13.88 23.04 13.96
C TYR A 533 14.67 22.84 15.27
N ARG A 534 15.10 21.60 15.56
CA ARG A 534 15.95 21.29 16.71
C ARG A 534 17.40 21.09 16.29
N CYS A 535 18.34 21.69 17.03
CA CYS A 535 19.77 21.68 16.71
C CYS A 535 20.60 21.07 17.85
N TYR A 536 21.47 20.12 17.52
CA TYR A 536 22.27 19.33 18.45
C TYR A 536 23.76 19.44 18.14
N VAL A 537 24.58 19.59 19.18
CA VAL A 537 26.05 19.69 19.06
C VAL A 537 26.69 18.50 19.76
N THR A 538 27.49 17.73 19.02
CA THR A 538 28.18 16.53 19.51
C THR A 538 29.69 16.64 19.29
N GLU A 539 30.49 15.96 20.10
CA GLU A 539 31.94 15.86 19.89
C GLU A 539 32.29 14.53 19.21
N PHE A 540 33.21 14.57 18.25
CA PHE A 540 33.61 13.40 17.46
C PHE A 540 34.10 12.23 18.33
N ALA A 541 34.83 12.51 19.41
CA ALA A 541 35.29 11.50 20.35
C ALA A 541 34.14 10.68 20.96
N ASN A 542 33.03 11.32 21.32
CA ASN A 542 31.85 10.61 21.83
C ASN A 542 31.17 9.76 20.75
N GLN A 543 31.26 10.15 19.47
CA GLN A 543 30.76 9.34 18.36
C GLN A 543 31.64 8.12 18.08
N VAL A 544 32.97 8.26 18.14
CA VAL A 544 33.91 7.14 18.01
C VAL A 544 33.73 6.13 19.15
N LEU A 545 33.60 6.60 20.40
CA LEU A 545 33.28 5.74 21.55
C LEU A 545 31.97 4.95 21.33
N GLN A 546 30.94 5.61 20.81
CA GLN A 546 29.64 4.98 20.54
C GLN A 546 29.69 3.99 19.36
N LEU A 547 30.49 4.27 18.32
CA LEU A 547 30.77 3.33 17.22
C LEU A 547 31.60 2.12 17.68
N ALA A 548 32.46 2.30 18.70
CA ALA A 548 33.24 1.23 19.34
C ALA A 548 32.44 0.44 20.40
N GLY A 549 31.11 0.58 20.43
CA GLY A 549 30.23 -0.13 21.38
C GLY A 549 30.32 0.35 22.84
N GLN A 550 31.10 1.39 23.12
CA GLN A 550 31.27 1.93 24.47
C GLN A 550 30.19 2.96 24.81
N LYS A 551 29.88 3.11 26.11
CA LYS A 551 29.01 4.18 26.61
C LYS A 551 29.72 5.54 26.48
N GLY A 552 29.56 6.20 25.34
CA GLY A 552 30.01 7.58 25.12
C GLY A 552 29.44 8.56 26.16
N LYS A 553 30.14 9.66 26.44
CA LYS A 553 29.73 10.60 27.49
C LYS A 553 28.59 11.50 27.03
N GLY A 554 27.36 11.17 27.43
CA GLY A 554 26.22 12.09 27.44
C GLY A 554 24.89 11.49 26.99
N ASN A 555 23.79 11.98 27.56
CA ASN A 555 22.41 11.56 27.26
C ASN A 555 21.89 12.07 25.91
N TYR A 556 22.75 12.48 24.98
CA TYR A 556 22.39 13.12 23.70
C TYR A 556 21.27 12.37 22.94
N ILE A 557 21.42 11.06 22.69
CA ILE A 557 20.43 10.27 21.97
C ILE A 557 19.12 10.10 22.77
N ALA A 558 19.19 10.10 24.11
CA ALA A 558 17.99 10.05 24.96
C ALA A 558 17.19 11.35 24.85
N ASN A 559 17.85 12.51 24.90
CA ASN A 559 17.21 13.80 24.67
C ASN A 559 16.63 13.86 23.24
N TYR A 560 17.44 13.59 22.22
CA TYR A 560 17.04 13.57 20.81
C TYR A 560 15.81 12.68 20.52
N THR A 561 15.68 11.54 21.22
CA THR A 561 14.52 10.64 21.07
C THR A 561 13.35 11.01 21.97
N SER A 562 13.56 11.74 23.08
CA SER A 562 12.51 12.35 23.87
C SER A 562 11.87 13.52 23.12
N ASP A 563 12.69 14.41 22.58
CA ASP A 563 12.32 15.54 21.72
C ASP A 563 11.46 15.06 20.53
N PHE A 564 11.89 13.99 19.82
CA PHE A 564 11.11 13.41 18.74
C PHE A 564 9.75 12.85 19.18
N ILE A 565 9.64 12.30 20.40
CA ILE A 565 8.36 11.85 20.94
C ILE A 565 7.47 13.05 21.24
N GLU A 566 8.01 14.06 21.93
CA GLU A 566 7.32 15.32 22.28
C GLU A 566 6.75 16.02 21.04
N ASP A 567 7.57 16.27 20.01
CA ASP A 567 7.14 16.93 18.77
C ASP A 567 6.05 16.12 18.04
N CYS A 568 6.13 14.79 18.09
CA CYS A 568 5.09 13.93 17.51
C CYS A 568 3.79 13.94 18.33
N THR A 569 3.86 13.78 19.66
CA THR A 569 2.64 13.68 20.49
C THR A 569 1.93 15.03 20.62
N HIS A 570 2.66 16.11 20.87
CA HIS A 570 2.09 17.46 21.02
C HIS A 570 1.36 17.91 19.75
N PHE A 571 1.92 17.69 18.56
CA PHE A 571 1.23 18.00 17.30
C PHE A 571 -0.05 17.16 17.12
N ILE A 572 -0.01 15.89 17.53
CA ILE A 572 -1.16 14.99 17.45
C ILE A 572 -2.25 15.41 18.44
N GLU A 573 -1.90 15.83 19.66
CA GLU A 573 -2.84 16.37 20.66
C GLU A 573 -3.57 17.62 20.13
N ASN A 574 -2.81 18.60 19.60
CA ASN A 574 -3.41 19.79 18.97
C ASN A 574 -4.29 19.45 17.74
N CYS A 575 -3.99 18.38 17.01
CA CYS A 575 -4.85 17.90 15.91
C CYS A 575 -6.07 17.09 16.39
N VAL A 576 -5.93 16.37 17.50
CA VAL A 576 -6.98 15.56 18.14
C VAL A 576 -8.12 16.44 18.68
N GLU A 577 -7.78 17.64 19.12
CA GLU A 577 -8.73 18.68 19.56
C GLU A 577 -9.39 19.45 18.40
N SER A 578 -9.00 19.18 17.14
CA SER A 578 -9.55 19.82 15.95
C SER A 578 -10.64 18.99 15.25
N GLU A 579 -11.38 19.64 14.33
CA GLU A 579 -12.51 19.08 13.56
C GLU A 579 -12.20 17.74 12.85
N HIS A 580 -10.93 17.45 12.55
CA HIS A 580 -10.48 16.21 11.90
C HIS A 580 -10.92 14.94 12.63
N ILE A 581 -11.07 14.97 13.97
CA ILE A 581 -11.57 13.82 14.74
C ILE A 581 -13.10 13.80 14.88
N GLU A 582 -13.79 14.93 14.80
CA GLU A 582 -15.25 14.90 14.58
C GLU A 582 -15.57 14.26 13.22
N ALA A 583 -14.83 14.62 12.18
CA ALA A 583 -14.98 14.03 10.84
C ALA A 583 -14.67 12.52 10.82
N GLN A 584 -13.73 12.00 11.63
CA GLN A 584 -13.49 10.55 11.75
C GLN A 584 -14.59 9.78 12.50
N LYS A 585 -15.38 10.43 13.36
CA LYS A 585 -16.44 9.78 14.17
C LYS A 585 -17.71 9.48 13.39
N ASP A 586 -17.87 10.05 12.20
CA ASP A 586 -19.03 9.87 11.32
C ASP A 586 -18.72 8.81 10.27
N VAL A 587 -18.79 7.54 10.67
CA VAL A 587 -18.42 6.39 9.83
C VAL A 587 -19.36 6.28 8.63
N GLU A 588 -20.62 6.60 8.90
CA GLU A 588 -21.77 6.57 8.02
C GLU A 588 -21.63 7.61 6.88
N PHE A 589 -21.27 8.86 7.18
CA PHE A 589 -20.93 9.85 6.14
C PHE A 589 -19.63 9.53 5.40
N ASN A 590 -18.59 9.04 6.07
CA ASN A 590 -17.33 8.70 5.42
C ASN A 590 -17.48 7.57 4.38
N GLU A 591 -18.43 6.66 4.58
CA GLU A 591 -18.76 5.65 3.58
C GLU A 591 -19.42 6.27 2.33
N ILE A 592 -20.36 7.20 2.51
CA ILE A 592 -20.99 7.93 1.39
C ILE A 592 -19.93 8.71 0.61
N LEU A 593 -19.02 9.38 1.32
CA LEU A 593 -17.91 10.13 0.73
C LEU A 593 -16.92 9.21 -0.02
N HIS A 594 -16.66 8.00 0.48
CA HIS A 594 -15.88 6.98 -0.23
C HIS A 594 -16.50 6.62 -1.58
N HIS A 595 -17.82 6.36 -1.63
CA HIS A 595 -18.49 6.05 -2.90
C HIS A 595 -18.55 7.26 -3.85
N ALA A 596 -18.69 8.49 -3.34
CA ALA A 596 -18.60 9.71 -4.16
C ALA A 596 -17.20 9.91 -4.77
N ILE A 597 -16.13 9.70 -3.98
CA ILE A 597 -14.74 9.79 -4.46
C ILE A 597 -14.42 8.67 -5.45
N MET A 598 -14.94 7.47 -5.23
CA MET A 598 -14.82 6.37 -6.19
C MET A 598 -15.56 6.67 -7.50
N CYS A 599 -16.73 7.29 -7.45
CA CYS A 599 -17.46 7.76 -8.64
C CYS A 599 -16.65 8.78 -9.43
N GLU A 600 -16.11 9.80 -8.77
CA GLU A 600 -15.27 10.84 -9.38
C GLU A 600 -13.97 10.27 -10.01
N SER A 601 -13.37 9.27 -9.35
CA SER A 601 -12.20 8.54 -9.86
C SER A 601 -12.52 7.69 -11.10
N LEU A 602 -13.62 6.93 -11.07
CA LEU A 602 -14.09 6.10 -12.17
C LEU A 602 -14.56 6.90 -13.39
N TYR A 603 -15.16 8.07 -13.16
CA TYR A 603 -15.50 9.02 -14.21
C TYR A 603 -14.23 9.51 -14.93
N LYS A 604 -13.19 9.90 -14.19
CA LYS A 604 -11.91 10.41 -14.73
C LYS A 604 -11.00 9.36 -15.36
N SER A 605 -11.16 8.07 -15.02
CA SER A 605 -10.31 6.99 -15.53
C SER A 605 -10.76 6.44 -16.90
N SER A 606 -12.03 6.61 -17.26
CA SER A 606 -12.62 6.08 -18.49
C SER A 606 -12.77 7.16 -19.57
N PRO A 607 -11.94 7.20 -20.62
CA PRO A 607 -11.99 8.28 -21.62
C PRO A 607 -13.13 8.11 -22.64
N ILE A 608 -13.48 6.88 -23.01
CA ILE A 608 -14.54 6.61 -23.99
C ILE A 608 -15.91 6.58 -23.30
N GLU A 609 -16.88 7.31 -23.83
CA GLU A 609 -18.19 7.51 -23.21
C GLU A 609 -19.14 6.32 -23.31
N ARG A 610 -18.95 5.41 -24.28
CA ARG A 610 -19.93 4.34 -24.60
C ARG A 610 -21.33 4.93 -24.86
N THR A 611 -21.38 5.95 -25.74
CA THR A 611 -22.54 6.81 -25.98
C THR A 611 -23.83 6.06 -26.33
N SER A 612 -23.73 4.90 -26.99
CA SER A 612 -24.87 4.01 -27.28
C SER A 612 -25.57 3.52 -26.01
N VAL A 613 -24.80 3.01 -25.04
CA VAL A 613 -25.29 2.51 -23.75
C VAL A 613 -25.87 3.66 -22.92
N LEU A 614 -25.17 4.79 -22.84
CA LEU A 614 -25.67 5.97 -22.12
C LEU A 614 -26.97 6.53 -22.73
N LYS A 615 -27.09 6.54 -24.07
CA LYS A 615 -28.29 6.99 -24.77
C LYS A 615 -29.50 6.10 -24.44
N GLN A 616 -29.34 4.78 -24.50
CA GLN A 616 -30.41 3.83 -24.15
C GLN A 616 -30.89 4.01 -22.72
N ILE A 617 -29.97 4.16 -21.75
CA ILE A 617 -30.33 4.42 -20.35
C ILE A 617 -31.04 5.77 -20.20
N LYS A 618 -30.58 6.83 -20.89
CA LYS A 618 -31.28 8.12 -20.89
C LYS A 618 -32.70 8.01 -21.46
N GLU A 619 -32.90 7.25 -22.53
CA GLU A 619 -34.22 7.07 -23.14
C GLU A 619 -35.17 6.28 -22.21
N LEU A 620 -34.69 5.25 -21.52
CA LEU A 620 -35.45 4.51 -20.51
C LEU A 620 -35.80 5.36 -19.28
N LEU A 621 -34.85 6.14 -18.74
CA LEU A 621 -35.07 7.01 -17.58
C LEU A 621 -36.06 8.16 -17.86
N LEU A 622 -36.20 8.57 -19.13
CA LEU A 622 -37.15 9.60 -19.57
C LEU A 622 -38.54 9.04 -19.93
N GLN A 623 -38.74 7.72 -19.86
CA GLN A 623 -40.02 7.10 -20.19
C GLN A 623 -41.00 7.15 -19.01
N GLU A 624 -42.21 7.64 -19.26
CA GLU A 624 -43.32 7.55 -18.30
C GLU A 624 -43.85 6.10 -18.24
N ASP A 625 -43.60 5.43 -17.12
CA ASP A 625 -44.10 4.09 -16.80
C ASP A 625 -44.68 4.10 -15.36
N PRO A 626 -45.99 3.84 -15.18
CA PRO A 626 -46.62 3.78 -13.86
C PRO A 626 -46.34 2.49 -13.07
N ASN A 627 -45.69 1.49 -13.69
CA ASN A 627 -45.29 0.23 -13.04
C ASN A 627 -43.76 0.04 -13.04
N ARG A 628 -42.98 1.13 -13.04
CA ARG A 628 -41.52 1.10 -13.24
C ARG A 628 -40.79 0.08 -12.37
N HIS A 629 -39.88 -0.67 -12.98
CA HIS A 629 -39.03 -1.69 -12.35
C HIS A 629 -37.55 -1.25 -12.26
N PRO A 630 -36.71 -1.93 -11.46
CA PRO A 630 -35.25 -1.73 -11.48
C PRO A 630 -34.61 -2.14 -12.83
N TYR A 631 -33.67 -1.34 -13.34
CA TYR A 631 -32.92 -1.64 -14.55
C TYR A 631 -31.62 -2.40 -14.23
N ALA A 632 -31.27 -3.41 -15.03
CA ALA A 632 -30.14 -4.31 -14.81
C ALA A 632 -29.07 -4.17 -15.90
N ILE A 633 -27.90 -3.62 -15.54
CA ILE A 633 -26.73 -3.49 -16.42
C ILE A 633 -25.84 -4.73 -16.24
N TYR A 634 -25.84 -5.63 -17.22
CA TYR A 634 -25.04 -6.86 -17.19
C TYR A 634 -23.91 -6.84 -18.25
N GLY A 635 -22.99 -7.79 -18.17
CA GLY A 635 -21.79 -7.85 -19.02
C GLY A 635 -20.63 -8.60 -18.37
N GLU A 636 -19.60 -8.90 -19.15
CA GLU A 636 -18.39 -9.61 -18.68
C GLU A 636 -17.69 -8.89 -17.49
N SER A 637 -16.95 -9.65 -16.68
CA SER A 637 -16.02 -9.09 -15.69
C SER A 637 -14.97 -8.23 -16.41
N GLY A 638 -14.67 -7.03 -15.90
CA GLY A 638 -13.70 -6.11 -16.52
C GLY A 638 -14.17 -5.38 -17.78
N VAL A 639 -15.44 -5.49 -18.20
CA VAL A 639 -15.94 -4.84 -19.43
C VAL A 639 -16.15 -3.30 -19.31
N GLY A 640 -16.17 -2.77 -18.08
CA GLY A 640 -16.28 -1.33 -17.79
C GLY A 640 -17.57 -0.87 -17.09
N LYS A 641 -18.43 -1.79 -16.60
CA LYS A 641 -19.72 -1.46 -15.94
C LYS A 641 -19.61 -0.37 -14.87
N SER A 642 -18.66 -0.47 -13.94
CA SER A 642 -18.46 0.51 -12.87
C SER A 642 -18.15 1.92 -13.40
N CYS A 643 -17.42 2.02 -14.52
CA CYS A 643 -17.17 3.29 -15.19
C CYS A 643 -18.45 3.87 -15.82
N ILE A 644 -19.31 3.00 -16.37
CA ILE A 644 -20.61 3.38 -16.93
C ILE A 644 -21.55 3.84 -15.80
N CYS A 645 -21.62 3.12 -14.68
CA CYS A 645 -22.37 3.53 -13.48
C CYS A 645 -21.92 4.91 -12.94
N ALA A 646 -20.60 5.17 -12.90
CA ALA A 646 -20.07 6.49 -12.52
C ALA A 646 -20.43 7.60 -13.52
N LYS A 647 -20.44 7.31 -14.83
CA LYS A 647 -20.88 8.26 -15.87
C LYS A 647 -22.38 8.55 -15.77
N ILE A 648 -23.21 7.54 -15.55
CA ILE A 648 -24.66 7.71 -15.31
C ILE A 648 -24.88 8.60 -14.08
N ALA A 649 -24.21 8.34 -12.96
CA ALA A 649 -24.33 9.13 -11.74
C ALA A 649 -24.02 10.63 -11.95
N LYS A 650 -22.98 10.94 -12.74
CA LYS A 650 -22.62 12.33 -13.11
C LYS A 650 -23.59 12.98 -14.10
N LEU A 651 -24.24 12.21 -14.97
CA LEU A 651 -25.09 12.72 -16.06
C LEU A 651 -26.59 12.77 -15.70
N ILE A 652 -27.04 12.10 -14.65
CA ILE A 652 -28.44 12.14 -14.19
C ILE A 652 -28.96 13.56 -13.95
N PRO A 653 -28.22 14.51 -13.32
CA PRO A 653 -28.68 15.88 -13.17
C PRO A 653 -29.00 16.58 -14.51
N ASP A 654 -28.20 16.34 -15.55
CA ASP A 654 -28.44 16.84 -16.92
C ASP A 654 -29.64 16.17 -17.62
N TRP A 655 -30.15 15.06 -17.07
CA TRP A 655 -31.17 14.23 -17.70
C TRP A 655 -32.53 14.37 -17.00
N LEU A 656 -32.56 14.42 -15.68
CA LEU A 656 -33.77 14.46 -14.85
C LEU A 656 -33.94 15.78 -14.06
N GLY A 657 -32.88 16.59 -13.95
CA GLY A 657 -32.90 17.93 -13.32
C GLY A 657 -31.90 18.08 -12.16
N GLU A 658 -31.42 19.29 -11.94
CA GLU A 658 -30.37 19.68 -10.96
C GLU A 658 -30.68 19.34 -9.49
N ASP A 659 -31.96 19.20 -9.15
CA ASP A 659 -32.43 18.85 -7.80
C ASP A 659 -32.50 17.33 -7.57
N THR A 660 -32.25 16.51 -8.61
CA THR A 660 -32.27 15.05 -8.54
C THR A 660 -31.24 14.52 -7.55
N ILE A 661 -31.69 13.63 -6.66
CA ILE A 661 -30.87 13.00 -5.62
C ILE A 661 -30.27 11.70 -6.18
N VAL A 662 -28.94 11.59 -6.16
CA VAL A 662 -28.21 10.42 -6.71
C VAL A 662 -27.49 9.64 -5.61
N LEU A 663 -27.94 8.41 -5.35
CA LEU A 663 -27.33 7.50 -4.38
C LEU A 663 -26.55 6.39 -5.09
N ILE A 664 -25.24 6.56 -5.23
CA ILE A 664 -24.36 5.49 -5.75
C ILE A 664 -23.74 4.67 -4.60
N ARG A 665 -23.65 3.35 -4.82
CA ARG A 665 -22.87 2.40 -4.02
C ARG A 665 -22.12 1.46 -4.95
N PHE A 666 -20.81 1.33 -4.75
CA PHE A 666 -19.98 0.31 -5.38
C PHE A 666 -19.85 -0.85 -4.39
N VAL A 667 -20.53 -1.96 -4.66
CA VAL A 667 -20.63 -3.13 -3.76
C VAL A 667 -19.26 -3.77 -3.55
N ALA A 668 -19.01 -4.28 -2.34
CA ALA A 668 -17.73 -4.86 -1.91
C ALA A 668 -16.48 -3.93 -2.02
N THR A 669 -16.68 -2.60 -1.98
CA THR A 669 -15.58 -1.61 -1.97
C THR A 669 -15.39 -0.90 -0.62
N SER A 670 -16.47 -0.71 0.15
CA SER A 670 -16.46 -0.33 1.57
C SER A 670 -16.87 -1.54 2.43
N THR A 671 -16.45 -1.60 3.70
CA THR A 671 -16.87 -2.70 4.60
C THR A 671 -18.40 -2.81 4.75
N PRO A 672 -19.18 -1.71 4.89
CA PRO A 672 -20.65 -1.79 4.86
C PRO A 672 -21.21 -2.33 3.54
N SER A 673 -20.62 -1.96 2.39
CA SER A 673 -21.10 -2.39 1.08
C SER A 673 -20.90 -3.90 0.77
N CYS A 674 -20.29 -4.67 1.68
CA CYS A 674 -20.16 -6.12 1.55
C CYS A 674 -21.40 -6.89 2.02
N ASN A 675 -22.24 -6.32 2.88
CA ASN A 675 -23.35 -7.01 3.57
C ASN A 675 -24.69 -6.30 3.33
N VAL A 676 -25.77 -7.06 3.19
CA VAL A 676 -27.11 -6.53 2.88
C VAL A 676 -27.69 -5.64 3.98
N ILE A 677 -27.45 -5.96 5.26
CA ILE A 677 -27.88 -5.10 6.39
C ILE A 677 -27.15 -3.75 6.32
N ASP A 678 -25.81 -3.78 6.27
CA ASP A 678 -25.00 -2.57 6.38
C ASP A 678 -25.16 -1.66 5.13
N LEU A 679 -25.25 -2.25 3.94
CA LEU A 679 -25.57 -1.56 2.69
C LEU A 679 -26.93 -0.85 2.75
N LEU A 680 -27.98 -1.55 3.21
CA LEU A 680 -29.30 -0.95 3.34
C LEU A 680 -29.36 0.10 4.45
N HIS A 681 -28.66 -0.12 5.56
CA HIS A 681 -28.53 0.88 6.63
C HIS A 681 -27.85 2.16 6.11
N SER A 682 -26.78 2.03 5.32
CA SER A 682 -26.09 3.14 4.67
C SER A 682 -26.99 3.96 3.74
N ILE A 683 -27.78 3.27 2.89
CA ILE A 683 -28.74 3.92 1.98
C ILE A 683 -29.85 4.61 2.79
N CYS A 684 -30.39 3.94 3.81
CA CYS A 684 -31.41 4.52 4.71
C CYS A 684 -30.87 5.74 5.45
N TYR A 685 -29.64 5.70 5.97
CA TYR A 685 -28.99 6.83 6.66
C TYR A 685 -28.82 8.04 5.72
N GLN A 686 -28.41 7.81 4.47
CA GLN A 686 -28.26 8.89 3.48
C GLN A 686 -29.60 9.57 3.20
N LEU A 687 -30.66 8.78 2.93
CA LEU A 687 -32.01 9.31 2.71
C LEU A 687 -32.58 9.99 3.97
N SER A 688 -32.33 9.43 5.16
CA SER A 688 -32.84 9.98 6.42
C SER A 688 -32.16 11.31 6.76
N ALA A 689 -30.88 11.49 6.43
CA ALA A 689 -30.15 12.75 6.59
C ALA A 689 -30.63 13.83 5.60
N ILE A 690 -30.96 13.47 4.35
CA ILE A 690 -31.56 14.40 3.37
C ILE A 690 -32.96 14.84 3.82
N ALA A 691 -33.82 13.87 4.18
CA ALA A 691 -35.19 14.12 4.63
C ALA A 691 -35.28 14.73 6.04
N ARG A 692 -34.16 14.79 6.78
CA ARG A 692 -34.06 15.23 8.19
C ARG A 692 -34.97 14.44 9.14
N ILE A 693 -35.06 13.13 8.91
CA ILE A 693 -35.84 12.18 9.71
C ILE A 693 -34.87 11.28 10.48
N PRO A 694 -35.01 11.07 11.81
CA PRO A 694 -34.18 10.13 12.54
C PRO A 694 -34.53 8.67 12.20
N LEU A 695 -33.52 7.81 12.05
CA LEU A 695 -33.73 6.37 11.92
C LEU A 695 -34.23 5.74 13.24
N PRO A 696 -34.93 4.60 13.19
CA PRO A 696 -35.27 3.81 14.37
C PRO A 696 -34.02 3.35 15.13
N LYS A 697 -34.09 3.37 16.47
CA LYS A 697 -32.96 2.97 17.36
C LYS A 697 -32.85 1.46 17.61
N VAL A 698 -33.73 0.66 17.00
CA VAL A 698 -33.77 -0.81 17.19
C VAL A 698 -32.79 -1.47 16.22
N VAL A 699 -32.19 -2.61 16.58
CA VAL A 699 -31.43 -3.44 15.63
C VAL A 699 -32.37 -3.86 14.49
N MET A 700 -32.18 -3.26 13.31
CA MET A 700 -33.03 -3.50 12.14
C MET A 700 -32.50 -4.68 11.32
N ASP A 701 -33.31 -5.73 11.18
CA ASP A 701 -33.07 -6.76 10.16
C ASP A 701 -33.34 -6.23 8.74
N VAL A 702 -33.01 -7.05 7.74
CA VAL A 702 -33.20 -6.77 6.31
C VAL A 702 -34.65 -6.41 5.94
N SER A 703 -35.65 -7.01 6.59
CA SER A 703 -37.07 -6.71 6.35
C SER A 703 -37.49 -5.37 6.95
N HIS A 704 -36.95 -5.00 8.12
CA HIS A 704 -37.16 -3.69 8.73
C HIS A 704 -36.45 -2.58 7.94
N LEU A 705 -35.23 -2.84 7.46
CA LEU A 705 -34.49 -1.92 6.60
C LEU A 705 -35.19 -1.70 5.24
N SER A 706 -35.62 -2.76 4.56
CA SER A 706 -36.33 -2.65 3.28
C SER A 706 -37.64 -1.84 3.41
N LYS A 707 -38.41 -2.04 4.49
CA LYS A 707 -39.59 -1.22 4.80
C LYS A 707 -39.23 0.23 5.11
N THR A 708 -38.11 0.47 5.80
CA THR A 708 -37.63 1.80 6.16
C THR A 708 -37.17 2.58 4.92
N LEU A 709 -36.47 1.92 3.99
CA LEU A 709 -36.08 2.47 2.68
C LEU A 709 -37.31 3.01 1.93
N ILE A 710 -38.34 2.19 1.76
CA ILE A 710 -39.59 2.58 1.08
C ILE A 710 -40.32 3.71 1.84
N SER A 711 -40.26 3.72 3.17
CA SER A 711 -40.85 4.76 4.04
C SER A 711 -40.12 6.11 3.98
N LEU A 712 -38.81 6.11 3.71
CA LEU A 712 -38.00 7.31 3.51
C LEU A 712 -38.15 7.88 2.10
N ILE A 713 -38.10 7.00 1.09
CA ILE A 713 -38.32 7.36 -0.32
C ILE A 713 -39.66 8.11 -0.49
N LYS A 714 -40.74 7.61 0.12
CA LYS A 714 -42.09 8.22 0.06
C LYS A 714 -42.25 9.56 0.81
N LYS A 715 -41.18 10.15 1.35
CA LYS A 715 -41.19 11.43 2.10
C LYS A 715 -40.24 12.47 1.52
N ILE A 716 -39.65 12.17 0.36
CA ILE A 716 -38.82 13.06 -0.43
C ILE A 716 -39.65 13.39 -1.67
N GLU A 717 -39.72 14.68 -2.03
CA GLU A 717 -40.54 15.14 -3.17
C GLU A 717 -39.70 15.20 -4.46
N GLU A 718 -38.37 15.29 -4.33
CA GLU A 718 -37.43 15.28 -5.43
C GLU A 718 -37.23 13.88 -6.04
N THR A 719 -36.83 13.84 -7.32
CA THR A 719 -36.50 12.58 -8.01
C THR A 719 -35.29 11.90 -7.34
N ILE A 720 -35.38 10.58 -7.13
CA ILE A 720 -34.31 9.75 -6.54
C ILE A 720 -33.83 8.72 -7.55
N VAL A 721 -32.52 8.64 -7.77
CA VAL A 721 -31.88 7.53 -8.50
C VAL A 721 -30.90 6.79 -7.60
N ILE A 722 -31.10 5.48 -7.43
CA ILE A 722 -30.19 4.60 -6.66
C ILE A 722 -29.41 3.72 -7.64
N ILE A 723 -28.08 3.74 -7.55
CA ILE A 723 -27.17 2.97 -8.41
C ILE A 723 -26.36 1.99 -7.55
N LEU A 724 -26.57 0.70 -7.75
CA LEU A 724 -25.89 -0.39 -7.04
C LEU A 724 -24.97 -1.15 -8.02
N ASP A 725 -23.72 -0.72 -8.14
CA ASP A 725 -22.73 -1.36 -9.02
C ASP A 725 -22.13 -2.61 -8.37
N GLY A 726 -22.13 -3.74 -9.08
CA GLY A 726 -21.52 -5.00 -8.62
C GLY A 726 -22.36 -5.79 -7.62
N ILE A 727 -23.70 -5.82 -7.75
CA ILE A 727 -24.59 -6.55 -6.83
C ILE A 727 -24.29 -8.07 -6.76
N ASP A 728 -23.55 -8.62 -7.73
CA ASP A 728 -23.00 -9.99 -7.70
C ASP A 728 -21.84 -10.21 -6.70
N GLU A 729 -21.29 -9.15 -6.12
CA GLU A 729 -20.17 -9.20 -5.16
C GLU A 729 -20.61 -9.04 -3.68
N ILE A 730 -21.91 -8.93 -3.39
CA ILE A 730 -22.41 -8.91 -2.00
C ILE A 730 -22.27 -10.31 -1.35
N ASP A 731 -21.93 -10.38 -0.07
CA ASP A 731 -21.92 -11.65 0.67
C ASP A 731 -23.35 -12.23 0.72
N ASN A 732 -23.54 -13.49 0.31
CA ASN A 732 -24.85 -14.16 0.36
C ASN A 732 -25.28 -14.61 1.79
N ASN A 733 -24.89 -13.84 2.80
CA ASN A 733 -25.41 -14.01 4.16
C ASN A 733 -26.89 -13.57 4.15
N GLN A 734 -27.72 -14.22 4.98
CA GLN A 734 -29.16 -13.92 5.09
C GLN A 734 -29.90 -13.93 3.74
N ASN A 735 -29.48 -14.80 2.81
CA ASN A 735 -30.02 -14.94 1.45
C ASN A 735 -30.02 -13.64 0.62
N ALA A 736 -29.01 -12.78 0.77
CA ALA A 736 -28.92 -11.52 0.03
C ALA A 736 -29.09 -11.66 -1.50
N HIS A 737 -28.69 -12.80 -2.10
CA HIS A 737 -28.81 -13.09 -3.54
C HIS A 737 -30.22 -13.46 -4.01
N GLU A 738 -31.17 -13.70 -3.09
CA GLU A 738 -32.61 -13.81 -3.42
C GLU A 738 -33.26 -12.44 -3.65
N LEU A 739 -32.53 -11.34 -3.40
CA LEU A 739 -32.96 -9.94 -3.60
C LEU A 739 -34.31 -9.58 -2.96
N SER A 740 -34.83 -10.37 -2.02
CA SER A 740 -36.13 -10.15 -1.35
C SER A 740 -36.29 -8.74 -0.76
N TRP A 741 -35.16 -8.15 -0.37
CA TRP A 741 -34.99 -6.79 0.14
C TRP A 741 -35.13 -5.66 -0.88
N LEU A 742 -34.90 -5.92 -2.16
CA LEU A 742 -34.97 -4.94 -3.25
C LEU A 742 -36.43 -4.80 -3.72
N PRO A 743 -36.98 -3.57 -3.81
CA PRO A 743 -38.36 -3.37 -4.28
C PRO A 743 -38.49 -3.82 -5.75
N GLY A 744 -39.57 -4.56 -6.05
CA GLY A 744 -39.86 -5.01 -7.41
C GLY A 744 -40.49 -3.91 -8.28
N ILE A 745 -41.47 -3.20 -7.73
CA ILE A 745 -42.12 -2.03 -8.36
C ILE A 745 -41.64 -0.77 -7.62
N LEU A 746 -41.30 0.27 -8.38
CA LEU A 746 -40.78 1.55 -7.88
C LEU A 746 -41.88 2.62 -7.85
N PRO A 747 -41.87 3.55 -6.86
CA PRO A 747 -42.76 4.72 -6.87
C PRO A 747 -42.44 5.70 -8.01
N ASP A 748 -43.39 6.59 -8.31
CA ASP A 748 -43.16 7.74 -9.17
C ASP A 748 -41.97 8.59 -8.69
N GLY A 749 -41.16 9.08 -9.63
CA GLY A 749 -39.92 9.82 -9.32
C GLY A 749 -38.77 8.96 -8.79
N VAL A 750 -38.90 7.63 -8.74
CA VAL A 750 -37.87 6.72 -8.20
C VAL A 750 -37.33 5.79 -9.27
N PHE A 751 -36.01 5.74 -9.38
CA PHE A 751 -35.29 4.87 -10.31
C PHE A 751 -34.25 4.05 -9.55
N ILE A 752 -34.11 2.77 -9.90
CA ILE A 752 -33.03 1.91 -9.41
C ILE A 752 -32.29 1.30 -10.60
N ILE A 753 -30.97 1.38 -10.58
CA ILE A 753 -30.07 0.77 -11.56
C ILE A 753 -29.15 -0.18 -10.78
N VAL A 754 -29.14 -1.46 -11.14
CA VAL A 754 -28.21 -2.46 -10.59
C VAL A 754 -27.21 -2.89 -11.66
N SER A 755 -25.96 -3.18 -11.28
CA SER A 755 -24.96 -3.76 -12.19
C SER A 755 -24.50 -5.13 -11.71
N LEU A 756 -24.34 -6.08 -12.64
CA LEU A 756 -23.98 -7.47 -12.34
C LEU A 756 -23.13 -8.12 -13.45
N SER A 757 -22.52 -9.25 -13.16
CA SER A 757 -21.53 -9.90 -14.04
C SER A 757 -22.05 -11.21 -14.64
N ASP A 758 -21.80 -11.43 -15.94
CA ASP A 758 -22.29 -12.59 -16.73
C ASP A 758 -21.76 -13.97 -16.28
N GLY A 759 -20.96 -14.01 -15.21
CA GLY A 759 -20.46 -15.25 -14.63
C GLY A 759 -21.61 -16.16 -14.20
N VAL A 760 -21.68 -17.35 -14.80
CA VAL A 760 -22.71 -18.39 -14.57
C VAL A 760 -24.07 -18.15 -15.28
N GLY A 761 -24.16 -17.11 -16.14
CA GLY A 761 -25.23 -16.98 -17.15
C GLY A 761 -26.67 -17.00 -16.62
N SER A 762 -27.63 -17.45 -17.44
CA SER A 762 -29.09 -17.46 -17.17
C SER A 762 -29.55 -18.33 -15.98
N ASN A 763 -28.62 -18.86 -15.18
CA ASN A 763 -28.89 -19.72 -14.03
C ASN A 763 -28.39 -19.14 -12.70
N SER A 764 -27.85 -17.92 -12.66
CA SER A 764 -27.51 -17.29 -11.37
C SER A 764 -28.78 -16.95 -10.57
N THR A 765 -28.73 -17.14 -9.25
CA THR A 765 -29.86 -16.85 -8.35
C THR A 765 -30.29 -15.38 -8.46
N ILE A 766 -29.33 -14.47 -8.64
CA ILE A 766 -29.54 -13.03 -8.76
C ILE A 766 -30.31 -12.68 -10.05
N ILE A 767 -29.94 -13.26 -11.20
CA ILE A 767 -30.66 -13.00 -12.47
C ILE A 767 -32.10 -13.53 -12.38
N ARG A 768 -32.30 -14.70 -11.78
CA ARG A 768 -33.65 -15.24 -11.54
C ARG A 768 -34.44 -14.33 -10.60
N ALA A 769 -33.88 -13.94 -9.46
CA ALA A 769 -34.52 -13.04 -8.51
C ALA A 769 -34.79 -11.62 -9.04
N LEU A 770 -34.09 -11.18 -10.08
CA LEU A 770 -34.43 -9.96 -10.84
C LEU A 770 -35.61 -10.22 -11.79
N ASN A 771 -35.57 -11.30 -12.58
CA ASN A 771 -36.68 -11.69 -13.47
C ASN A 771 -37.98 -11.92 -12.69
N ASP A 772 -37.92 -12.63 -11.56
CA ASP A 772 -39.07 -12.94 -10.68
C ASP A 772 -39.70 -11.68 -10.04
N LYS A 773 -39.08 -10.50 -10.19
CA LYS A 773 -39.59 -9.19 -9.75
C LYS A 773 -40.15 -8.34 -10.89
N MET A 774 -40.03 -8.79 -12.13
CA MET A 774 -40.49 -8.12 -13.35
C MET A 774 -41.64 -8.91 -13.99
N PRO A 775 -42.60 -8.26 -14.68
CA PRO A 775 -43.66 -8.95 -15.41
C PRO A 775 -43.09 -9.73 -16.60
N GLU A 776 -43.71 -10.88 -16.91
CA GLU A 776 -43.30 -11.73 -18.04
C GLU A 776 -43.38 -10.98 -19.39
N GLU A 777 -44.28 -10.01 -19.52
CA GLU A 777 -44.34 -9.07 -20.64
C GLU A 777 -43.44 -7.85 -20.37
N GLY A 778 -42.36 -7.69 -21.15
CA GLY A 778 -41.45 -6.53 -21.09
C GLY A 778 -40.07 -6.79 -20.48
N CYS A 779 -39.83 -7.98 -19.89
CA CYS A 779 -38.55 -8.34 -19.24
C CYS A 779 -37.28 -7.99 -20.04
N GLU A 780 -37.26 -8.16 -21.37
CA GLU A 780 -36.05 -7.91 -22.19
C GLU A 780 -35.62 -6.44 -22.22
N GLU A 781 -36.52 -5.48 -22.02
CA GLU A 781 -36.21 -4.04 -22.09
C GLU A 781 -35.49 -3.53 -20.82
N ASN A 782 -35.64 -4.23 -19.70
CA ASN A 782 -35.01 -3.88 -18.41
C ASN A 782 -33.57 -4.40 -18.25
N PHE A 783 -33.08 -5.26 -19.15
CA PHE A 783 -31.75 -5.87 -19.08
C PHE A 783 -30.81 -5.35 -20.18
N LEU A 784 -29.90 -4.44 -19.82
CA LEU A 784 -28.95 -3.83 -20.75
C LEU A 784 -27.58 -4.52 -20.70
N LYS A 785 -27.22 -5.18 -21.79
CA LYS A 785 -25.93 -5.87 -21.95
C LYS A 785 -24.82 -4.92 -22.39
N VAL A 786 -23.72 -4.88 -21.63
CA VAL A 786 -22.49 -4.18 -21.97
C VAL A 786 -21.50 -5.14 -22.61
N ASP A 787 -21.35 -5.03 -23.93
CA ASP A 787 -20.35 -5.78 -24.69
C ASP A 787 -18.93 -5.20 -24.57
N ARG A 788 -17.94 -5.97 -25.01
CA ARG A 788 -16.53 -5.52 -25.11
C ARG A 788 -16.40 -4.29 -26.03
N PHE A 789 -15.23 -3.65 -26.03
CA PHE A 789 -14.96 -2.62 -27.04
C PHE A 789 -14.87 -3.26 -28.42
N ASN A 790 -15.26 -2.53 -29.46
CA ASN A 790 -14.88 -2.89 -30.83
C ASN A 790 -13.40 -2.53 -31.09
N GLU A 791 -12.82 -2.97 -32.21
CA GLU A 791 -11.40 -2.70 -32.50
C GLU A 791 -11.07 -1.22 -32.69
N GLU A 792 -12.03 -0.41 -33.16
CA GLU A 792 -11.84 1.01 -33.45
C GLU A 792 -11.84 1.80 -32.13
N GLU A 793 -12.86 1.60 -31.28
CA GLU A 793 -12.90 2.15 -29.91
C GLU A 793 -11.65 1.75 -29.09
N ALA A 794 -11.20 0.49 -29.20
CA ALA A 794 -10.03 0.02 -28.46
C ALA A 794 -8.72 0.69 -28.92
N LYS A 795 -8.59 0.97 -30.22
CA LYS A 795 -7.45 1.70 -30.79
C LYS A 795 -7.50 3.19 -30.39
N GLU A 796 -8.66 3.82 -30.47
CA GLU A 796 -8.89 5.19 -29.99
C GLU A 796 -8.54 5.35 -28.50
N MET A 797 -8.88 4.36 -27.66
CA MET A 797 -8.54 4.39 -26.23
C MET A 797 -7.02 4.39 -26.00
N ILE A 798 -6.29 3.57 -26.75
CA ILE A 798 -4.83 3.46 -26.69
C ILE A 798 -4.18 4.75 -27.20
N ASP A 799 -4.63 5.28 -28.35
CA ASP A 799 -4.11 6.53 -28.90
C ASP A 799 -4.39 7.72 -27.97
N TYR A 800 -5.57 7.78 -27.33
CA TYR A 800 -5.86 8.82 -26.32
C TYR A 800 -4.94 8.71 -25.09
N ILE A 801 -4.71 7.50 -24.56
CA ILE A 801 -3.89 7.31 -23.36
C ILE A 801 -2.39 7.53 -23.65
N LEU A 802 -1.90 7.11 -24.82
CA LEU A 802 -0.54 7.42 -25.29
C LEU A 802 -0.36 8.94 -25.41
N ASN A 803 -1.25 9.64 -26.13
CA ASN A 803 -1.19 11.10 -26.25
C ASN A 803 -1.27 11.80 -24.88
N LYS A 804 -2.17 11.38 -23.97
CA LYS A 804 -2.30 11.94 -22.61
C LYS A 804 -1.06 11.73 -21.74
N LYS A 805 -0.24 10.70 -22.02
CA LYS A 805 1.05 10.46 -21.36
C LYS A 805 2.24 11.10 -22.11
N ASN A 806 1.99 11.80 -23.21
CA ASN A 806 2.98 12.30 -24.17
C ASN A 806 3.89 11.18 -24.72
N ARG A 807 3.26 10.11 -25.20
CA ARG A 807 3.91 8.90 -25.74
C ARG A 807 3.42 8.58 -27.15
N VAL A 808 4.25 7.86 -27.88
CA VAL A 808 3.94 7.22 -29.17
C VAL A 808 4.59 5.83 -29.19
N LEU A 809 4.30 5.00 -30.19
CA LEU A 809 4.91 3.69 -30.40
C LEU A 809 5.58 3.64 -31.79
N THR A 810 6.62 2.83 -31.97
CA THR A 810 7.16 2.55 -33.31
C THR A 810 6.13 1.78 -34.16
N PRO A 811 6.23 1.79 -35.50
CA PRO A 811 5.32 1.04 -36.37
C PRO A 811 5.25 -0.46 -36.05
N GLU A 812 6.39 -1.06 -35.68
CA GLU A 812 6.51 -2.47 -35.30
C GLU A 812 5.79 -2.74 -33.98
N GLN A 813 6.02 -1.89 -32.97
CA GLN A 813 5.36 -1.99 -31.67
C GLN A 813 3.84 -1.79 -31.81
N ARG A 814 3.39 -0.81 -32.60
CA ARG A 814 1.98 -0.58 -32.88
C ARG A 814 1.33 -1.80 -33.55
N SER A 815 1.98 -2.39 -34.55
CA SER A 815 1.46 -3.60 -35.22
C SER A 815 1.27 -4.78 -34.26
N VAL A 816 2.10 -4.93 -33.23
CA VAL A 816 1.97 -5.99 -32.22
C VAL A 816 0.86 -5.68 -31.21
N ILE A 817 0.71 -4.41 -30.82
CA ILE A 817 -0.40 -3.95 -29.95
C ILE A 817 -1.75 -4.07 -30.67
N ASP A 818 -1.86 -3.69 -31.94
CA ASP A 818 -3.08 -3.85 -32.74
C ASP A 818 -3.48 -5.33 -32.88
N GLN A 819 -2.51 -6.23 -33.07
CA GLN A 819 -2.75 -7.67 -33.05
C GLN A 819 -3.28 -8.14 -31.68
N ALA A 820 -2.79 -7.57 -30.58
CA ALA A 820 -3.23 -7.90 -29.22
C ALA A 820 -4.68 -7.45 -28.94
N ILE A 821 -5.06 -6.26 -29.40
CA ILE A 821 -6.45 -5.76 -29.38
C ILE A 821 -7.40 -6.74 -30.10
N SER A 822 -7.04 -7.21 -31.30
CA SER A 822 -7.90 -8.11 -32.10
C SER A 822 -8.21 -9.44 -31.41
N ASN A 823 -7.35 -9.89 -30.49
CA ASN A 823 -7.58 -11.07 -29.65
C ASN A 823 -8.39 -10.77 -28.38
N CYS A 824 -8.28 -9.58 -27.79
CA CYS A 824 -9.02 -9.21 -26.59
C CYS A 824 -9.25 -7.69 -26.47
N SER A 825 -10.53 -7.29 -26.42
CA SER A 825 -10.98 -5.90 -26.26
C SER A 825 -11.75 -5.65 -24.95
N ASN A 826 -11.47 -6.45 -23.92
CA ASN A 826 -12.01 -6.27 -22.57
C ASN A 826 -11.33 -5.06 -21.88
N SER A 827 -12.08 -4.19 -21.19
CA SER A 827 -11.54 -2.90 -20.70
C SER A 827 -10.38 -3.06 -19.72
N LEU A 828 -10.40 -4.07 -18.85
CA LEU A 828 -9.28 -4.32 -17.93
C LEU A 828 -8.05 -4.86 -18.66
N TYR A 829 -8.25 -5.68 -19.70
CA TYR A 829 -7.14 -6.13 -20.54
C TYR A 829 -6.50 -4.95 -21.28
N LEU A 830 -7.31 -4.06 -21.85
CA LEU A 830 -6.82 -2.86 -22.52
C LEU A 830 -6.04 -1.95 -21.54
N LYS A 831 -6.50 -1.77 -20.28
CA LYS A 831 -5.74 -1.05 -19.23
C LYS A 831 -4.37 -1.69 -18.98
N LEU A 832 -4.33 -3.01 -18.73
CA LEU A 832 -3.08 -3.74 -18.50
C LEU A 832 -2.12 -3.64 -19.70
N LEU A 833 -2.64 -3.80 -20.92
CA LEU A 833 -1.87 -3.66 -22.16
C LEU A 833 -1.33 -2.24 -22.37
N MET A 834 -2.09 -1.21 -21.99
CA MET A 834 -1.65 0.18 -22.04
C MET A 834 -0.59 0.53 -21.00
N ASP A 835 -0.67 -0.04 -19.79
CA ASP A 835 0.35 0.18 -18.76
C ASP A 835 1.69 -0.44 -19.19
N GLU A 836 1.67 -1.62 -19.84
CA GLU A 836 2.85 -2.19 -20.50
C GLU A 836 3.31 -1.31 -21.68
N ALA A 837 2.41 -0.89 -22.57
CA ALA A 837 2.74 -0.11 -23.76
C ALA A 837 3.33 1.29 -23.46
N VAL A 838 2.84 1.98 -22.42
CA VAL A 838 3.36 3.29 -21.99
C VAL A 838 4.83 3.20 -21.55
N LEU A 839 5.30 2.04 -21.08
CA LEU A 839 6.70 1.83 -20.67
C LEU A 839 7.65 1.59 -21.85
N LEU A 840 7.17 1.06 -22.98
CA LEU A 840 7.99 0.67 -24.15
C LEU A 840 8.83 1.83 -24.72
N LYS A 841 10.12 1.59 -24.87
CA LYS A 841 11.09 2.53 -25.48
C LYS A 841 11.19 2.32 -26.98
N SER A 842 11.53 3.35 -27.75
CA SER A 842 11.67 3.20 -29.22
C SER A 842 12.66 2.10 -29.61
N TYR A 843 13.68 1.87 -28.78
CA TYR A 843 14.68 0.81 -28.93
C TYR A 843 14.31 -0.55 -28.28
N ASN A 844 13.12 -0.72 -27.71
CA ASN A 844 12.66 -2.03 -27.23
C ASN A 844 12.04 -2.86 -28.36
N ALA A 845 12.64 -4.00 -28.68
CA ALA A 845 12.01 -5.02 -29.52
C ALA A 845 10.80 -5.66 -28.80
N LEU A 846 9.68 -5.79 -29.50
CA LEU A 846 8.46 -6.41 -29.01
C LEU A 846 8.06 -7.58 -29.92
N ASP A 847 7.81 -8.76 -29.32
CA ASP A 847 7.29 -9.94 -30.01
C ASP A 847 5.90 -10.24 -29.44
N PHE A 848 4.92 -10.49 -30.31
CA PHE A 848 3.57 -10.86 -29.94
C PHE A 848 3.50 -12.04 -28.96
N LYS A 849 4.46 -12.97 -29.00
CA LYS A 849 4.55 -14.11 -28.05
C LYS A 849 4.75 -13.70 -26.59
N HIS A 850 5.21 -12.48 -26.32
CA HIS A 850 5.43 -11.98 -24.97
C HIS A 850 4.24 -11.17 -24.44
N VAL A 851 3.35 -10.70 -25.33
CA VAL A 851 2.12 -10.00 -24.97
C VAL A 851 1.07 -11.03 -24.55
N ALA A 852 0.41 -10.82 -23.40
CA ALA A 852 -0.68 -11.68 -22.96
C ALA A 852 -1.89 -11.56 -23.90
N CYS A 853 -2.64 -12.64 -24.14
CA CYS A 853 -3.82 -12.62 -25.03
C CYS A 853 -5.18 -12.51 -24.30
N ASN A 854 -5.19 -12.33 -22.97
CA ASN A 854 -6.41 -12.11 -22.17
C ASN A 854 -6.07 -11.58 -20.76
N VAL A 855 -7.09 -11.07 -20.04
CA VAL A 855 -6.99 -10.54 -18.66
C VAL A 855 -6.22 -11.47 -17.71
N ARG A 856 -6.56 -12.76 -17.68
CA ARG A 856 -5.98 -13.72 -16.72
C ARG A 856 -4.48 -13.93 -16.96
N LEU A 857 -4.07 -14.00 -18.23
CA LEU A 857 -2.65 -14.09 -18.59
C LEU A 857 -1.91 -12.77 -18.37
N ALA A 858 -2.54 -11.62 -18.57
CA ALA A 858 -1.93 -10.31 -18.33
C ALA A 858 -1.61 -10.11 -16.83
N ILE A 859 -2.57 -10.38 -15.94
CA ILE A 859 -2.35 -10.37 -14.48
C ILE A 859 -1.31 -11.44 -14.09
N GLY A 860 -1.34 -12.61 -14.73
CA GLY A 860 -0.34 -13.67 -14.52
C GLY A 860 1.09 -13.25 -14.89
N ASN A 861 1.26 -12.54 -16.00
CA ASN A 861 2.53 -11.99 -16.46
C ASN A 861 3.01 -10.86 -15.53
N LEU A 862 2.14 -9.92 -15.16
CA LEU A 862 2.45 -8.87 -14.17
C LEU A 862 2.98 -9.49 -12.87
N PHE A 863 2.27 -10.47 -12.31
CA PHE A 863 2.70 -11.15 -11.09
C PHE A 863 4.03 -11.92 -11.27
N LYS A 864 4.27 -12.52 -12.45
CA LYS A 864 5.53 -13.20 -12.76
C LYS A 864 6.69 -12.21 -12.85
N ASN A 865 6.48 -11.05 -13.48
CA ASN A 865 7.48 -10.00 -13.58
C ASN A 865 7.84 -9.47 -12.17
N LEU A 866 6.85 -9.29 -11.29
CA LEU A 866 7.07 -8.94 -9.89
C LEU A 866 7.87 -10.03 -9.13
N GLU A 867 7.52 -11.31 -9.28
CA GLU A 867 8.26 -12.43 -8.66
C GLU A 867 9.75 -12.45 -9.09
N CYS A 868 10.05 -12.05 -10.34
CA CYS A 868 11.42 -11.99 -10.85
C CYS A 868 12.24 -10.83 -10.29
N HIS A 869 11.65 -9.67 -9.99
CA HIS A 869 12.38 -8.49 -9.48
C HIS A 869 12.42 -8.42 -7.95
N TYR A 870 11.36 -8.85 -7.27
CA TYR A 870 11.18 -8.65 -5.81
C TYR A 870 11.25 -9.92 -4.97
N GLY A 871 11.52 -11.07 -5.60
CA GLY A 871 11.48 -12.36 -4.93
C GLY A 871 10.10 -13.02 -5.00
N LYS A 872 10.11 -14.35 -5.09
CA LYS A 872 8.90 -15.13 -5.35
C LYS A 872 8.06 -15.27 -4.10
N GLU A 873 8.69 -15.56 -2.96
CA GLU A 873 7.98 -15.75 -1.70
C GLU A 873 7.46 -14.40 -1.17
N THR A 874 8.24 -13.33 -1.31
CA THR A 874 7.86 -11.95 -0.99
C THR A 874 6.57 -11.55 -1.71
N ILE A 875 6.49 -11.73 -3.04
CA ILE A 875 5.29 -11.40 -3.82
C ILE A 875 4.12 -12.33 -3.51
N LYS A 876 4.34 -13.65 -3.49
CA LYS A 876 3.35 -14.66 -3.11
C LYS A 876 2.64 -14.32 -1.80
N TYR A 877 3.40 -14.02 -0.74
CA TYR A 877 2.81 -13.68 0.57
C TYR A 877 2.20 -12.28 0.59
N ALA A 878 2.84 -11.26 0.02
CA ALA A 878 2.28 -9.89 0.00
C ALA A 878 0.90 -9.85 -0.70
N LEU A 879 0.79 -10.43 -1.89
CA LEU A 879 -0.47 -10.48 -2.63
C LEU A 879 -1.51 -11.38 -1.95
N SER A 880 -1.07 -12.45 -1.28
CA SER A 880 -1.95 -13.29 -0.45
C SER A 880 -2.54 -12.53 0.74
N TYR A 881 -1.73 -11.75 1.47
CA TYR A 881 -2.22 -10.95 2.61
C TYR A 881 -3.25 -9.89 2.17
N ILE A 882 -3.00 -9.18 1.07
CA ILE A 882 -3.94 -8.20 0.48
C ILE A 882 -5.27 -8.87 0.06
N THR A 883 -5.22 -10.14 -0.35
CA THR A 883 -6.40 -10.89 -0.83
C THR A 883 -7.23 -11.51 0.29
N VAL A 884 -6.59 -11.94 1.38
CA VAL A 884 -7.23 -12.72 2.47
C VAL A 884 -7.64 -11.84 3.66
N CYS A 885 -7.00 -10.69 3.89
CA CYS A 885 -7.28 -9.86 5.06
C CYS A 885 -8.69 -9.23 5.01
N ARG A 886 -9.47 -9.42 6.09
CA ARG A 886 -10.84 -8.90 6.20
C ARG A 886 -10.87 -7.37 6.08
N GLY A 887 -11.61 -6.85 5.10
CA GLY A 887 -11.66 -5.42 4.80
C GLY A 887 -10.35 -4.83 4.25
N GLY A 888 -9.50 -5.66 3.63
CA GLY A 888 -8.17 -5.26 3.16
C GLY A 888 -7.12 -5.25 4.28
N VAL A 889 -5.90 -4.82 3.95
CA VAL A 889 -4.75 -4.76 4.86
C VAL A 889 -4.16 -3.36 4.88
N THR A 890 -3.88 -2.80 6.06
CA THR A 890 -3.16 -1.52 6.13
C THR A 890 -1.71 -1.72 5.67
N ALA A 891 -1.06 -0.66 5.16
CA ALA A 891 0.36 -0.74 4.82
C ALA A 891 1.22 -1.15 6.03
N THR A 892 0.78 -0.79 7.24
CA THR A 892 1.44 -1.12 8.50
C THR A 892 1.27 -2.60 8.90
N GLU A 893 0.05 -3.15 8.81
CA GLU A 893 -0.19 -4.58 9.01
C GLU A 893 0.58 -5.43 7.98
N LEU A 894 0.65 -4.98 6.71
CA LEU A 894 1.35 -5.72 5.66
C LEU A 894 2.85 -5.86 5.90
N GLU A 895 3.55 -4.77 6.27
CA GLU A 895 4.96 -4.86 6.67
C GLU A 895 5.18 -5.77 7.88
N ASP A 896 4.25 -5.75 8.84
CA ASP A 896 4.35 -6.56 10.06
C ASP A 896 4.18 -8.05 9.72
N LEU A 897 3.19 -8.42 8.90
CA LEU A 897 2.98 -9.78 8.37
C LEU A 897 4.15 -10.31 7.52
N LEU A 898 4.79 -9.44 6.74
CA LEU A 898 5.98 -9.80 5.96
C LEU A 898 7.21 -9.99 6.87
N SER A 899 7.36 -9.15 7.90
CA SER A 899 8.44 -9.26 8.91
C SER A 899 8.26 -10.44 9.88
N MET A 900 7.04 -10.97 9.99
CA MET A 900 6.74 -12.19 10.72
C MET A 900 7.07 -13.48 9.96
N ASN A 901 7.56 -13.42 8.72
CA ASN A 901 7.92 -14.60 7.93
C ASN A 901 9.46 -14.70 7.73
N ASP A 902 10.09 -15.77 8.22
CA ASP A 902 11.54 -15.95 8.11
C ASP A 902 12.00 -16.29 6.68
N ASP A 903 11.18 -16.94 5.84
CA ASP A 903 11.55 -17.24 4.46
C ASP A 903 11.56 -15.98 3.57
N ILE A 904 10.68 -15.02 3.85
CA ILE A 904 10.69 -13.70 3.20
C ILE A 904 11.93 -12.91 3.62
N LEU A 905 12.30 -12.97 4.90
CA LEU A 905 13.49 -12.26 5.38
C LEU A 905 14.80 -12.92 4.92
N ASP A 906 14.84 -14.24 4.72
CA ASP A 906 15.95 -14.95 4.07
C ASP A 906 16.06 -14.62 2.56
N GLU A 907 14.93 -14.44 1.87
CA GLU A 907 14.89 -13.97 0.48
C GLU A 907 15.36 -12.51 0.35
N VAL A 908 14.83 -11.59 1.16
CA VAL A 908 15.17 -10.16 1.15
C VAL A 908 16.60 -9.90 1.64
N TYR A 909 17.05 -10.55 2.71
CA TYR A 909 18.40 -10.39 3.25
C TYR A 909 19.43 -11.37 2.66
N ARG A 910 19.22 -11.88 1.45
CA ARG A 910 20.21 -12.66 0.68
C ARG A 910 21.49 -11.85 0.45
N ASP A 911 21.36 -10.69 -0.19
CA ASP A 911 22.49 -9.83 -0.59
C ASP A 911 22.62 -8.57 0.28
N LEU A 912 21.64 -8.33 1.17
CA LEU A 912 21.61 -7.21 2.10
C LEU A 912 22.21 -7.61 3.46
N HIS A 913 22.95 -6.69 4.08
CA HIS A 913 23.20 -6.75 5.52
C HIS A 913 22.01 -6.13 6.28
N PRO A 914 21.50 -6.77 7.34
CA PRO A 914 20.73 -6.07 8.36
C PRO A 914 21.55 -4.87 8.86
N PRO A 915 20.98 -3.65 8.89
CA PRO A 915 21.76 -2.45 9.25
C PRO A 915 22.20 -2.45 10.72
N PHE A 916 21.60 -3.30 11.56
CA PHE A 916 21.85 -3.42 12.99
C PHE A 916 21.83 -4.90 13.40
N GLU A 917 22.71 -5.29 14.32
CA GLU A 917 23.03 -6.70 14.62
C GLU A 917 21.91 -7.49 15.33
N HIS A 918 20.85 -6.83 15.79
CA HIS A 918 19.74 -7.45 16.55
C HIS A 918 18.34 -7.07 16.02
N TYR A 919 18.25 -6.34 14.89
CA TYR A 919 16.98 -5.86 14.35
C TYR A 919 16.80 -6.32 12.90
N ILE A 920 15.74 -7.08 12.61
CA ILE A 920 15.46 -7.57 11.26
C ILE A 920 13.97 -7.50 10.91
N ARG A 921 13.67 -6.68 9.92
CA ARG A 921 12.33 -6.32 9.44
C ARG A 921 12.37 -6.21 7.92
N ILE A 922 11.24 -6.36 7.23
CA ILE A 922 11.19 -5.95 5.82
C ILE A 922 11.47 -4.42 5.72
N PRO A 923 12.37 -3.96 4.85
CA PRO A 923 12.58 -2.52 4.65
C PRO A 923 11.40 -1.92 3.90
N THR A 924 10.85 -0.80 4.38
CA THR A 924 9.68 -0.11 3.77
C THR A 924 9.86 0.16 2.27
N LEU A 925 11.09 0.42 1.81
CA LEU A 925 11.42 0.57 0.39
C LEU A 925 11.02 -0.64 -0.48
N HIS A 926 11.11 -1.87 0.03
CA HIS A 926 10.72 -3.06 -0.73
C HIS A 926 9.22 -3.06 -1.00
N TRP A 927 8.41 -2.77 0.02
CA TRP A 927 6.96 -2.63 -0.17
C TRP A 927 6.59 -1.43 -1.06
N VAL A 928 7.26 -0.29 -0.92
CA VAL A 928 7.00 0.89 -1.75
C VAL A 928 7.33 0.66 -3.23
N ARG A 929 8.41 -0.07 -3.56
CA ARG A 929 8.71 -0.51 -4.94
C ARG A 929 7.63 -1.46 -5.48
N ILE A 930 7.27 -2.51 -4.73
CA ILE A 930 6.21 -3.44 -5.12
C ILE A 930 4.89 -2.70 -5.35
N ARG A 931 4.51 -1.78 -4.43
CA ARG A 931 3.28 -0.98 -4.51
C ARG A 931 3.25 -0.10 -5.77
N HIS A 932 4.34 0.58 -6.13
CA HIS A 932 4.39 1.44 -7.32
C HIS A 932 3.99 0.71 -8.61
N HIS A 933 4.31 -0.58 -8.74
CA HIS A 933 3.92 -1.40 -9.91
C HIS A 933 2.47 -1.92 -9.88
N ILE A 934 1.73 -1.75 -8.78
CA ILE A 934 0.34 -2.25 -8.65
C ILE A 934 -0.66 -1.22 -8.10
N ASP A 935 -0.26 0.03 -7.87
CA ASP A 935 -1.09 1.04 -7.20
C ASP A 935 -2.39 1.32 -7.96
N ASP A 936 -2.33 1.37 -9.31
CA ASP A 936 -3.46 1.49 -10.23
C ASP A 936 -4.47 0.31 -10.16
N PHE A 937 -4.12 -0.79 -9.49
CA PHE A 937 -4.97 -1.98 -9.29
C PHE A 937 -5.37 -2.19 -7.83
N LEU A 938 -4.91 -1.34 -6.92
CA LEU A 938 -5.30 -1.31 -5.51
C LEU A 938 -6.35 -0.22 -5.26
N LEU A 939 -7.22 -0.46 -4.28
CA LEU A 939 -8.15 0.52 -3.77
C LEU A 939 -7.77 0.82 -2.31
N GLU A 940 -7.60 2.11 -1.99
CA GLU A 940 -7.53 2.61 -0.62
C GLU A 940 -8.95 2.71 -0.08
N THR A 941 -9.25 2.00 1.02
CA THR A 941 -10.60 1.89 1.59
C THR A 941 -10.57 2.14 3.10
N HIS A 942 -11.72 2.50 3.69
CA HIS A 942 -11.83 2.69 5.13
C HIS A 942 -12.45 1.47 5.81
N CYS A 943 -11.69 0.84 6.71
CA CYS A 943 -12.12 -0.30 7.50
C CYS A 943 -11.71 -0.11 8.97
N ASP A 944 -12.65 -0.33 9.90
CA ASP A 944 -12.44 -0.24 11.35
C ASP A 944 -11.78 1.09 11.82
N GLY A 945 -12.04 2.20 11.11
CA GLY A 945 -11.48 3.52 11.38
C GLY A 945 -10.09 3.80 10.78
N LYS A 946 -9.59 2.95 9.89
CA LYS A 946 -8.25 3.05 9.28
C LYS A 946 -8.28 2.86 7.76
N LEU A 947 -7.27 3.43 7.09
CA LEU A 947 -7.07 3.24 5.65
C LEU A 947 -6.38 1.90 5.34
N THR A 948 -7.14 0.95 4.80
CA THR A 948 -6.67 -0.35 4.30
C THR A 948 -6.48 -0.33 2.79
N LEU A 949 -5.78 -1.34 2.27
CA LEU A 949 -5.60 -1.63 0.85
C LEU A 949 -6.32 -2.94 0.50
N THR A 950 -7.11 -2.93 -0.57
CA THR A 950 -7.68 -4.12 -1.20
C THR A 950 -7.48 -4.07 -2.71
N TRP A 951 -7.84 -5.14 -3.41
CA TRP A 951 -7.86 -5.14 -4.88
C TRP A 951 -9.03 -4.32 -5.42
N PHE A 952 -8.75 -3.46 -6.40
CA PHE A 952 -9.78 -2.71 -7.13
C PHE A 952 -10.71 -3.61 -7.95
N HIS A 953 -10.21 -4.73 -8.49
CA HIS A 953 -10.98 -5.60 -9.39
C HIS A 953 -10.89 -7.08 -9.02
N LYS A 954 -12.04 -7.78 -9.00
CA LYS A 954 -12.16 -9.18 -8.55
C LYS A 954 -11.30 -10.19 -9.31
N GLU A 955 -10.90 -9.92 -10.56
CA GLU A 955 -10.00 -10.81 -11.30
C GLU A 955 -8.60 -10.92 -10.66
N PHE A 956 -8.08 -9.89 -10.00
CA PHE A 956 -6.82 -10.00 -9.25
C PHE A 956 -6.97 -10.94 -8.04
N ARG A 957 -8.08 -10.83 -7.29
CA ARG A 957 -8.44 -11.75 -6.19
C ARG A 957 -8.49 -13.20 -6.68
N LYS A 958 -9.10 -13.45 -7.86
CA LYS A 958 -9.17 -14.78 -8.49
C LYS A 958 -7.79 -15.31 -8.91
N VAL A 959 -6.97 -14.50 -9.58
CA VAL A 959 -5.63 -14.94 -10.01
C VAL A 959 -4.71 -15.20 -8.81
N VAL A 960 -4.80 -14.42 -7.73
CA VAL A 960 -4.10 -14.71 -6.47
C VAL A 960 -4.60 -16.02 -5.85
N LYS A 961 -5.93 -16.24 -5.80
CA LYS A 961 -6.50 -17.47 -5.26
C LYS A 961 -5.99 -18.71 -6.00
N ASP A 962 -6.14 -18.74 -7.31
CA ASP A 962 -5.71 -19.85 -8.15
C ASP A 962 -4.19 -20.09 -8.10
N LYS A 963 -3.37 -19.03 -8.14
CA LYS A 963 -1.90 -19.12 -8.22
C LYS A 963 -1.24 -19.42 -6.88
N TYR A 964 -1.78 -18.93 -5.76
CA TYR A 964 -1.11 -18.96 -4.46
C TYR A 964 -1.92 -19.58 -3.31
N LEU A 965 -3.24 -19.37 -3.24
CA LEU A 965 -4.02 -19.69 -2.03
C LEU A 965 -4.59 -21.11 -1.96
N THR A 966 -4.67 -21.83 -3.09
CA THR A 966 -5.23 -23.20 -3.22
C THR A 966 -4.76 -24.23 -2.17
N ARG A 967 -3.63 -24.02 -1.50
CA ARG A 967 -3.16 -24.82 -0.33
C ARG A 967 -2.56 -23.97 0.80
N LEU A 968 -2.87 -22.67 0.82
CA LEU A 968 -2.23 -21.68 1.69
C LEU A 968 -3.23 -20.79 2.43
N GLU A 969 -4.50 -20.70 2.00
CA GLU A 969 -5.48 -19.75 2.56
C GLU A 969 -5.61 -19.85 4.09
N ASP A 970 -5.75 -21.06 4.66
CA ASP A 970 -5.82 -21.29 6.11
C ASP A 970 -4.52 -20.85 6.83
N THR A 971 -3.36 -21.05 6.20
CA THR A 971 -2.05 -20.60 6.70
C THR A 971 -1.93 -19.07 6.67
N ILE A 972 -2.49 -18.41 5.65
CA ILE A 972 -2.58 -16.94 5.61
C ILE A 972 -3.53 -16.43 6.69
N HIS A 973 -4.68 -17.07 6.90
CA HIS A 973 -5.56 -16.77 8.03
C HIS A 973 -4.82 -16.89 9.37
N LYS A 974 -4.04 -17.96 9.56
CA LYS A 974 -3.20 -18.15 10.74
C LYS A 974 -2.16 -17.04 10.92
N HIS A 975 -1.41 -16.69 9.88
CA HIS A 975 -0.42 -15.61 9.96
C HIS A 975 -1.06 -14.27 10.39
N ILE A 976 -2.27 -13.99 9.91
CA ILE A 976 -3.02 -12.77 10.27
C ILE A 976 -3.54 -12.85 11.72
N SER A 977 -4.04 -14.00 12.19
CA SER A 977 -4.40 -14.15 13.61
C SER A 977 -3.18 -14.05 14.53
N ASP A 978 -2.05 -14.65 14.15
CA ASP A 978 -0.81 -14.64 14.95
C ASP A 978 -0.26 -13.21 15.09
N MET A 979 -0.34 -12.37 14.05
CA MET A 979 -0.03 -10.94 14.14
C MET A 979 -0.96 -10.22 15.12
N PHE A 980 -2.28 -10.41 15.03
CA PHE A 980 -3.25 -9.74 15.90
C PHE A 980 -3.19 -10.22 17.36
N LEU A 981 -2.67 -11.42 17.64
CA LEU A 981 -2.44 -11.95 18.99
C LEU A 981 -1.23 -11.31 19.71
N GLN A 982 -0.27 -10.77 18.96
CA GLN A 982 1.01 -10.29 19.49
C GLN A 982 0.87 -8.96 20.27
N GLU A 983 0.65 -9.02 21.60
CA GLU A 983 0.48 -7.82 22.44
C GLU A 983 1.80 -7.10 22.85
N SER A 984 2.96 -7.66 22.50
CA SER A 984 4.31 -7.23 22.92
C SER A 984 5.34 -7.26 21.79
N GLU A 985 6.61 -6.87 22.04
CA GLU A 985 7.70 -7.03 21.06
C GLU A 985 7.84 -8.49 20.60
N LEU A 986 8.01 -8.72 19.29
CA LEU A 986 8.34 -10.05 18.75
C LEU A 986 9.85 -10.15 18.54
N ARG A 987 10.50 -10.97 19.35
CA ARG A 987 11.90 -11.36 19.18
C ARG A 987 12.00 -12.86 18.95
N ARG A 988 12.68 -13.28 17.90
CA ARG A 988 12.98 -14.70 17.63
C ARG A 988 14.23 -14.84 16.76
N THR A 989 15.03 -15.86 17.03
CA THR A 989 16.20 -16.20 16.21
C THR A 989 15.81 -16.44 14.75
N ILE A 990 16.62 -15.95 13.80
CA ILE A 990 16.52 -16.28 12.37
C ILE A 990 17.83 -16.90 11.89
N ILE A 991 17.71 -17.84 10.94
CA ILE A 991 18.83 -18.38 10.18
C ILE A 991 18.66 -17.85 8.75
N LEU A 992 19.53 -16.91 8.35
CA LEU A 992 19.65 -16.46 6.96
C LEU A 992 20.43 -17.54 6.20
N LYS A 993 19.70 -18.51 5.65
CA LYS A 993 20.23 -19.75 5.04
C LYS A 993 21.18 -19.42 3.89
N HIS A 994 20.81 -18.45 3.04
CA HIS A 994 21.65 -17.98 1.94
C HIS A 994 22.98 -17.40 2.41
N ARG A 995 22.98 -16.71 3.55
CA ARG A 995 24.16 -16.04 4.11
C ARG A 995 24.97 -16.89 5.08
N LYS A 996 24.41 -18.02 5.54
CA LYS A 996 24.94 -18.84 6.66
C LYS A 996 25.11 -18.04 7.95
N VAL A 997 24.24 -17.04 8.17
CA VAL A 997 24.26 -16.16 9.35
C VAL A 997 23.04 -16.46 10.23
N THR A 998 23.29 -16.79 11.50
CA THR A 998 22.24 -16.85 12.53
C THR A 998 22.21 -15.53 13.27
N ILE A 999 21.02 -14.94 13.45
CA ILE A 999 20.82 -13.73 14.27
C ILE A 999 19.92 -14.13 15.43
N GLU A 1000 20.52 -14.27 16.62
CA GLU A 1000 19.83 -14.70 17.82
C GLU A 1000 18.94 -13.60 18.41
N ASN A 1001 17.79 -13.99 18.97
CA ASN A 1001 16.85 -13.09 19.66
C ASN A 1001 16.47 -11.84 18.85
N ALA A 1002 16.44 -11.96 17.51
CA ALA A 1002 16.29 -10.82 16.60
C ALA A 1002 14.89 -10.20 16.69
N ASP A 1003 14.84 -8.91 17.01
CA ASP A 1003 13.62 -8.12 17.12
C ASP A 1003 13.10 -7.75 15.72
N ARG A 1004 11.81 -8.02 15.50
CA ARG A 1004 11.13 -7.81 14.22
C ARG A 1004 10.50 -6.43 14.08
N LEU A 1005 10.54 -5.63 15.15
CA LEU A 1005 10.02 -4.27 15.22
C LEU A 1005 8.56 -4.16 14.76
N ILE A 1006 7.79 -5.24 14.87
CA ILE A 1006 6.35 -5.23 14.55
C ILE A 1006 5.57 -4.50 15.64
N ARG A 1007 4.49 -3.82 15.27
CA ARG A 1007 3.73 -2.98 16.19
C ARG A 1007 2.89 -3.83 17.15
N PRO A 1008 3.06 -3.73 18.49
CA PRO A 1008 2.29 -4.53 19.45
C PRO A 1008 0.78 -4.32 19.33
N GLN A 1009 0.03 -5.39 19.04
CA GLN A 1009 -1.41 -5.40 18.82
C GLN A 1009 -2.17 -5.56 20.13
N LYS A 1010 -2.15 -4.52 20.98
CA LYS A 1010 -2.87 -4.50 22.26
C LYS A 1010 -4.40 -4.54 22.05
N THR A 1011 -5.11 -5.34 22.84
CA THR A 1011 -6.56 -5.34 23.01
C THR A 1011 -6.97 -4.11 23.82
N ILE A 1012 -7.49 -3.10 23.12
CA ILE A 1012 -8.08 -1.85 23.63
C ILE A 1012 -9.21 -1.42 22.66
N PRO A 1013 -10.22 -0.63 23.09
CA PRO A 1013 -11.32 -0.22 22.21
C PRO A 1013 -10.87 0.47 20.91
N GLY A 1014 -9.78 1.26 20.97
CA GLY A 1014 -9.19 1.93 19.80
C GLY A 1014 -8.57 1.00 18.76
N ASN A 1015 -8.29 -0.27 19.10
CA ASN A 1015 -7.76 -1.26 18.14
C ASN A 1015 -8.88 -2.06 17.46
N ARG A 1016 -9.85 -1.35 16.87
CA ARG A 1016 -11.05 -1.90 16.22
C ARG A 1016 -10.71 -3.01 15.20
N ARG A 1017 -9.62 -2.85 14.43
CA ARG A 1017 -9.06 -3.88 13.53
C ARG A 1017 -8.83 -5.23 14.22
N LYS A 1018 -8.13 -5.26 15.36
CA LYS A 1018 -7.91 -6.51 16.12
C LYS A 1018 -9.25 -7.15 16.51
N LEU A 1019 -10.19 -6.35 16.99
CA LEU A 1019 -11.47 -6.78 17.54
C LEU A 1019 -12.44 -7.35 16.47
N ASN A 1020 -12.32 -6.93 15.21
CA ASN A 1020 -13.08 -7.45 14.06
C ASN A 1020 -12.33 -8.58 13.32
N CYS A 1021 -11.02 -8.43 13.11
CA CYS A 1021 -10.24 -9.34 12.27
C CYS A 1021 -9.79 -10.61 12.99
N LEU A 1022 -9.36 -10.54 14.27
CA LEU A 1022 -8.84 -11.72 14.97
C LEU A 1022 -9.88 -12.87 15.05
N PRO A 1023 -11.16 -12.66 15.42
CA PRO A 1023 -12.16 -13.73 15.44
C PRO A 1023 -12.31 -14.40 14.07
N TYR A 1024 -12.48 -13.59 13.02
CA TYR A 1024 -12.67 -14.05 11.64
C TYR A 1024 -11.49 -14.89 11.10
N HIS A 1025 -10.25 -14.44 11.38
CA HIS A 1025 -9.03 -15.13 10.94
C HIS A 1025 -8.73 -16.36 11.78
N LEU A 1026 -8.89 -16.30 13.10
CA LEU A 1026 -8.69 -17.42 14.01
C LEU A 1026 -9.66 -18.57 13.70
N ALA A 1027 -10.95 -18.25 13.48
CA ALA A 1027 -11.98 -19.21 13.07
C ALA A 1027 -11.63 -19.95 11.77
N ARG A 1028 -11.12 -19.23 10.75
CA ARG A 1028 -10.70 -19.82 9.47
C ARG A 1028 -9.36 -20.55 9.54
N SER A 1029 -8.51 -20.25 10.53
CA SER A 1029 -7.24 -20.96 10.73
C SER A 1029 -7.38 -22.40 11.29
N LYS A 1030 -8.59 -22.86 11.62
CA LYS A 1030 -8.83 -24.07 12.44
C LYS A 1030 -8.10 -25.34 11.95
N GLU A 1031 -8.02 -25.57 10.63
CA GLU A 1031 -7.39 -26.76 10.05
C GLU A 1031 -5.85 -26.77 10.24
N VAL A 1032 -5.22 -25.59 10.36
CA VAL A 1032 -3.76 -25.41 10.55
C VAL A 1032 -3.38 -24.89 11.95
N ASN A 1033 -4.38 -24.69 12.80
CA ASN A 1033 -4.25 -24.18 14.16
C ASN A 1033 -5.11 -25.00 15.12
N PRO A 1034 -4.64 -26.18 15.59
CA PRO A 1034 -5.41 -27.05 16.48
C PRO A 1034 -5.71 -26.43 17.86
N LYS A 1035 -5.13 -25.25 18.18
CA LYS A 1035 -5.40 -24.47 19.40
C LYS A 1035 -6.36 -23.31 19.17
N PHE A 1036 -7.02 -23.20 18.01
CA PHE A 1036 -7.88 -22.05 17.69
C PHE A 1036 -8.97 -21.81 18.75
N LEU A 1037 -9.57 -22.88 19.28
CA LEU A 1037 -10.59 -22.80 20.34
C LEU A 1037 -9.98 -22.40 21.69
N ASP A 1038 -8.85 -22.99 22.10
CA ASP A 1038 -8.13 -22.63 23.34
C ASP A 1038 -7.76 -21.14 23.35
N ILE A 1039 -7.28 -20.64 22.20
CA ILE A 1039 -6.91 -19.23 22.00
C ILE A 1039 -8.17 -18.35 22.07
N ALA A 1040 -9.26 -18.72 21.37
CA ALA A 1040 -10.50 -17.95 21.40
C ALA A 1040 -11.10 -17.88 22.81
N LYS A 1041 -11.08 -18.98 23.58
CA LYS A 1041 -11.47 -18.96 24.99
C LYS A 1041 -10.54 -18.06 25.81
N CYS A 1042 -9.25 -18.40 25.90
CA CYS A 1042 -8.29 -17.76 26.81
C CYS A 1042 -7.89 -16.32 26.44
N LYS A 1043 -8.21 -15.83 25.22
CA LYS A 1043 -7.81 -14.48 24.74
C LYS A 1043 -8.97 -13.62 24.26
N MET A 1044 -10.18 -14.17 24.13
CA MET A 1044 -11.36 -13.42 23.68
C MET A 1044 -12.57 -13.66 24.57
N PHE A 1045 -13.15 -14.86 24.57
CA PHE A 1045 -14.46 -15.11 25.17
C PHE A 1045 -14.45 -15.21 26.70
N PHE A 1046 -13.30 -15.53 27.30
CA PHE A 1046 -13.09 -15.54 28.75
C PHE A 1046 -11.99 -14.57 29.20
N SER A 1047 -11.89 -13.42 28.51
CA SER A 1047 -11.10 -12.29 28.99
C SER A 1047 -11.96 -11.05 29.03
N LEU A 1048 -12.12 -10.49 30.23
CA LEU A 1048 -12.90 -9.29 30.51
C LEU A 1048 -12.37 -8.11 29.70
N LYS A 1049 -11.04 -8.02 29.59
CA LYS A 1049 -10.32 -7.07 28.74
C LYS A 1049 -10.81 -7.09 27.28
N TRP A 1050 -11.14 -8.26 26.73
CA TRP A 1050 -11.67 -8.39 25.38
C TRP A 1050 -13.14 -8.03 25.29
N ILE A 1051 -13.98 -8.58 26.19
CA ILE A 1051 -15.42 -8.34 26.21
C ILE A 1051 -15.72 -6.84 26.31
N ILE A 1052 -15.10 -6.14 27.27
CA ILE A 1052 -15.22 -4.68 27.43
C ILE A 1052 -14.69 -3.95 26.18
N ALA A 1053 -13.51 -4.34 25.67
CA ALA A 1053 -12.92 -3.64 24.52
C ALA A 1053 -13.78 -3.76 23.26
N LYS A 1054 -14.34 -4.94 22.96
CA LYS A 1054 -15.20 -5.15 21.79
C LYS A 1054 -16.57 -4.50 21.96
N PHE A 1055 -17.17 -4.55 23.16
CA PHE A 1055 -18.44 -3.86 23.43
C PHE A 1055 -18.34 -2.33 23.25
N ILE A 1056 -17.26 -1.72 23.72
CA ILE A 1056 -17.06 -0.27 23.57
C ILE A 1056 -16.74 0.10 22.12
N ALA A 1057 -15.94 -0.70 21.43
CA ALA A 1057 -15.59 -0.51 20.02
C ALA A 1057 -16.75 -0.71 19.04
N TYR A 1058 -17.78 -1.48 19.43
CA TYR A 1058 -18.95 -1.83 18.62
C TYR A 1058 -20.21 -1.86 19.51
N CYS A 1059 -20.79 -3.05 19.71
CA CYS A 1059 -21.94 -3.35 20.56
C CYS A 1059 -21.78 -4.75 21.19
N LEU A 1060 -22.70 -5.17 22.06
CA LEU A 1060 -22.64 -6.47 22.74
C LEU A 1060 -22.96 -7.63 21.77
N ASP A 1061 -23.85 -7.39 20.79
CA ASP A 1061 -24.20 -8.37 19.76
C ASP A 1061 -23.02 -8.81 18.90
N GLU A 1062 -22.06 -7.91 18.67
CA GLU A 1062 -20.80 -8.21 17.99
C GLU A 1062 -19.88 -9.15 18.80
N VAL A 1063 -20.05 -9.25 20.12
CA VAL A 1063 -19.37 -10.25 20.96
C VAL A 1063 -20.11 -11.59 20.91
N ILE A 1064 -21.44 -11.54 20.98
CA ILE A 1064 -22.31 -12.73 20.92
C ILE A 1064 -22.17 -13.44 19.56
N SER A 1065 -22.19 -12.70 18.45
CA SER A 1065 -22.08 -13.24 17.09
C SER A 1065 -20.74 -13.92 16.81
N ASP A 1066 -19.65 -13.50 17.48
CA ASP A 1066 -18.39 -14.24 17.42
C ASP A 1066 -18.47 -15.58 18.16
N ILE A 1067 -19.14 -15.64 19.32
CA ILE A 1067 -19.31 -16.88 20.09
C ILE A 1067 -20.18 -17.88 19.30
N GLU A 1068 -21.29 -17.40 18.74
CA GLU A 1068 -22.18 -18.18 17.86
C GLU A 1068 -21.40 -18.73 16.65
N ARG A 1069 -20.65 -17.88 15.94
CA ARG A 1069 -19.79 -18.29 14.80
C ARG A 1069 -18.72 -19.30 15.18
N PHE A 1070 -18.19 -19.26 16.41
CA PHE A 1070 -17.25 -20.28 16.89
C PHE A 1070 -17.96 -21.59 17.22
N LYS A 1071 -19.17 -21.56 17.79
CA LYS A 1071 -20.00 -22.76 18.03
C LYS A 1071 -20.41 -23.47 16.74
N GLU A 1072 -20.73 -22.74 15.68
CA GLU A 1072 -21.01 -23.30 14.33
C GLU A 1072 -19.85 -24.15 13.75
N LEU A 1073 -18.62 -23.98 14.26
CA LEU A 1073 -17.44 -24.71 13.82
C LEU A 1073 -17.15 -25.98 14.64
N LEU A 1074 -17.93 -26.25 15.69
CA LEU A 1074 -17.75 -27.36 16.62
C LEU A 1074 -18.70 -28.54 16.33
N PRO A 1075 -18.45 -29.74 16.90
CA PRO A 1075 -19.38 -30.87 16.82
C PRO A 1075 -20.74 -30.57 17.49
N VAL A 1076 -21.75 -31.39 17.18
CA VAL A 1076 -23.15 -31.23 17.67
C VAL A 1076 -23.28 -31.24 19.20
N GLU A 1077 -22.33 -31.85 19.91
CA GLU A 1077 -22.27 -31.83 21.39
C GLU A 1077 -21.92 -30.44 21.96
N GLY A 1078 -21.42 -29.53 21.12
CA GLY A 1078 -21.13 -28.14 21.44
C GLY A 1078 -19.95 -27.95 22.38
N ASP A 1079 -19.91 -26.79 23.03
CA ASP A 1079 -18.97 -26.49 24.11
C ASP A 1079 -19.71 -25.82 25.27
N ILE A 1080 -19.65 -26.45 26.44
CA ILE A 1080 -20.47 -26.05 27.60
C ILE A 1080 -20.05 -24.68 28.14
N GLU A 1081 -18.74 -24.35 28.09
CA GLU A 1081 -18.27 -23.03 28.49
C GLU A 1081 -18.78 -21.96 27.52
N LEU A 1082 -18.70 -22.19 26.19
CA LEU A 1082 -19.20 -21.23 25.19
C LEU A 1082 -20.72 -21.00 25.29
N ASN A 1083 -21.50 -22.06 25.48
CA ASN A 1083 -22.95 -21.93 25.71
C ASN A 1083 -23.24 -21.04 26.94
N LEU A 1084 -22.54 -21.30 28.04
CA LEU A 1084 -22.74 -20.61 29.31
C LEU A 1084 -22.44 -19.11 29.23
N ILE A 1085 -21.34 -18.70 28.57
CA ILE A 1085 -21.02 -17.28 28.41
C ILE A 1085 -21.95 -16.60 27.39
N GLU A 1086 -22.38 -17.30 26.33
CA GLU A 1086 -23.36 -16.78 25.37
C GLU A 1086 -24.71 -16.50 26.02
N GLU A 1087 -25.25 -17.45 26.80
CA GLU A 1087 -26.48 -17.28 27.58
C GLU A 1087 -26.35 -16.09 28.53
N THR A 1088 -25.24 -16.02 29.28
CA THR A 1088 -24.98 -14.91 30.21
C THR A 1088 -24.94 -13.55 29.50
N LEU A 1089 -24.30 -13.44 28.34
CA LEU A 1089 -24.25 -12.18 27.58
C LEU A 1089 -25.59 -11.84 26.90
N LYS A 1090 -26.41 -12.84 26.53
CA LYS A 1090 -27.76 -12.65 26.02
C LYS A 1090 -28.72 -12.17 27.11
N ASP A 1091 -28.62 -12.70 28.32
CA ASP A 1091 -29.37 -12.17 29.49
C ASP A 1091 -28.91 -10.75 29.84
N CYS A 1092 -27.59 -10.51 29.82
CA CYS A 1092 -26.99 -9.20 30.02
C CYS A 1092 -27.55 -8.15 29.03
N ARG A 1093 -27.65 -8.50 27.74
CA ARG A 1093 -28.24 -7.64 26.69
C ARG A 1093 -29.67 -7.16 27.03
N ASN A 1094 -30.44 -7.96 27.76
CA ASN A 1094 -31.85 -7.66 28.06
C ASN A 1094 -32.04 -6.73 29.28
N CYS A 1095 -30.99 -6.41 30.04
CA CYS A 1095 -31.10 -5.54 31.21
C CYS A 1095 -30.99 -4.05 30.85
N GLU A 1096 -31.86 -3.23 31.44
CA GLU A 1096 -31.92 -1.79 31.16
C GLU A 1096 -30.61 -1.07 31.52
N ASN A 1097 -30.24 -0.08 30.71
CA ASN A 1097 -29.08 0.81 30.87
C ASN A 1097 -27.67 0.25 30.56
N ILE A 1098 -27.50 -1.02 30.16
CA ILE A 1098 -26.17 -1.56 29.81
C ILE A 1098 -25.50 -0.88 28.60
N GLU A 1099 -26.28 -0.36 27.65
CA GLU A 1099 -25.75 0.48 26.56
C GLU A 1099 -25.25 1.86 27.02
N LEU A 1100 -25.57 2.27 28.25
CA LEU A 1100 -25.14 3.52 28.87
C LEU A 1100 -23.91 3.32 29.76
N ASP A 1101 -23.78 2.20 30.46
CA ASP A 1101 -22.58 1.87 31.25
C ASP A 1101 -22.09 0.41 31.09
N PRO A 1102 -21.19 0.15 30.13
CA PRO A 1102 -20.36 -1.06 30.04
C PRO A 1102 -19.59 -1.46 31.31
N GLY A 1103 -19.36 -0.55 32.25
CA GLY A 1103 -18.76 -0.84 33.56
C GLY A 1103 -19.62 -1.76 34.44
N THR A 1104 -20.90 -1.95 34.09
CA THR A 1104 -21.83 -2.88 34.76
C THR A 1104 -21.69 -4.34 34.32
N ILE A 1105 -21.25 -4.61 33.09
CA ILE A 1105 -21.12 -5.98 32.55
C ILE A 1105 -20.27 -6.91 33.44
N PRO A 1106 -19.09 -6.51 33.95
CA PRO A 1106 -18.27 -7.36 34.82
C PRO A 1106 -19.02 -7.83 36.07
N ARG A 1107 -19.85 -6.95 36.66
CA ARG A 1107 -20.67 -7.26 37.82
C ARG A 1107 -21.76 -8.28 37.47
N PHE A 1108 -22.43 -8.10 36.33
CA PHE A 1108 -23.44 -9.05 35.86
C PHE A 1108 -22.83 -10.45 35.60
N ILE A 1109 -21.69 -10.51 34.90
CA ILE A 1109 -20.95 -11.76 34.65
C ILE A 1109 -20.56 -12.44 35.97
N TYR A 1110 -20.00 -11.69 36.93
CA TYR A 1110 -19.66 -12.23 38.26
C TYR A 1110 -20.90 -12.78 38.98
N GLU A 1111 -21.98 -12.00 39.10
CA GLU A 1111 -23.19 -12.39 39.82
C GLU A 1111 -23.89 -13.61 39.18
N SER A 1112 -23.78 -13.79 37.86
CA SER A 1112 -24.38 -14.89 37.09
C SER A 1112 -23.55 -16.18 37.02
N LEU A 1113 -22.21 -16.08 37.13
CA LEU A 1113 -21.29 -17.20 36.92
C LEU A 1113 -20.54 -17.69 38.17
N LYS A 1114 -20.50 -16.93 39.26
CA LYS A 1114 -19.78 -17.27 40.52
C LYS A 1114 -19.91 -18.72 41.00
N ASP A 1115 -21.07 -19.36 40.81
CA ASP A 1115 -21.34 -20.73 41.26
C ASP A 1115 -20.86 -21.82 40.27
N LYS A 1116 -20.23 -21.44 39.16
CA LYS A 1116 -19.83 -22.30 38.02
C LYS A 1116 -18.30 -22.39 37.83
N THR A 1117 -17.53 -22.15 38.90
CA THR A 1117 -16.04 -22.18 38.95
C THR A 1117 -15.40 -23.53 38.64
N HIS A 1118 -16.17 -24.61 38.50
CA HIS A 1118 -15.66 -25.92 38.04
C HIS A 1118 -15.19 -25.90 36.57
N PHE A 1119 -15.52 -24.85 35.81
CA PHE A 1119 -15.00 -24.58 34.47
C PHE A 1119 -13.84 -23.59 34.53
N LYS A 1120 -12.65 -24.01 34.09
CA LYS A 1120 -11.40 -23.23 34.26
C LYS A 1120 -11.43 -21.86 33.56
N ASN A 1121 -12.03 -21.74 32.38
CA ASN A 1121 -12.07 -20.44 31.70
C ASN A 1121 -13.10 -19.51 32.36
N VAL A 1122 -14.20 -20.07 32.87
CA VAL A 1122 -15.21 -19.36 33.67
C VAL A 1122 -14.61 -18.87 34.99
N GLU A 1123 -13.86 -19.70 35.71
CA GLU A 1123 -13.09 -19.31 36.91
C GLU A 1123 -12.15 -18.13 36.64
N SER A 1124 -11.37 -18.19 35.55
CA SER A 1124 -10.48 -17.09 35.15
C SER A 1124 -11.24 -15.78 34.89
N LEU A 1125 -12.41 -15.85 34.22
CA LEU A 1125 -13.24 -14.68 33.93
C LEU A 1125 -13.90 -14.12 35.21
N ILE A 1126 -14.37 -14.97 36.12
CA ILE A 1126 -14.91 -14.57 37.42
C ILE A 1126 -13.86 -13.80 38.22
N ASN A 1127 -12.62 -14.29 38.26
CA ASN A 1127 -11.51 -13.64 38.94
C ASN A 1127 -11.16 -12.27 38.31
N GLU A 1128 -11.20 -12.12 36.99
CA GLU A 1128 -11.06 -10.80 36.33
C GLU A 1128 -12.22 -9.85 36.72
N CYS A 1129 -13.45 -10.37 36.84
CA CYS A 1129 -14.63 -9.57 37.20
C CYS A 1129 -14.67 -9.16 38.67
N GLU A 1130 -14.28 -10.04 39.60
CA GLU A 1130 -14.23 -9.75 41.04
C GLU A 1130 -13.23 -8.62 41.35
N ASN A 1131 -12.07 -8.65 40.68
CA ASN A 1131 -11.07 -7.58 40.76
C ASN A 1131 -11.61 -6.24 40.21
N TRP A 1132 -12.40 -6.27 39.11
CA TRP A 1132 -13.04 -5.07 38.57
C TRP A 1132 -14.06 -4.47 39.54
N VAL A 1133 -14.98 -5.28 40.08
CA VAL A 1133 -15.99 -4.83 41.07
C VAL A 1133 -15.30 -4.27 42.31
N SER A 1134 -14.30 -4.98 42.84
CA SER A 1134 -13.50 -4.56 43.99
C SER A 1134 -12.72 -3.25 43.78
N ALA A 1135 -12.39 -2.89 42.53
CA ALA A 1135 -11.73 -1.64 42.18
C ALA A 1135 -12.72 -0.49 41.99
N ASP A 1136 -13.87 -0.75 41.35
CA ASP A 1136 -14.90 0.26 41.10
C ASP A 1136 -15.64 0.68 42.38
N ASP A 1137 -15.94 -0.26 43.28
CA ASP A 1137 -16.54 0.06 44.58
C ASP A 1137 -15.57 0.92 45.43
N LYS A 1138 -14.28 0.58 45.49
CA LYS A 1138 -13.24 1.43 46.12
C LYS A 1138 -13.08 2.80 45.46
N TYR A 1139 -13.34 2.91 44.16
CA TYR A 1139 -13.31 4.20 43.46
C TYR A 1139 -14.55 5.04 43.83
N LYS A 1140 -15.72 4.41 43.95
CA LYS A 1140 -16.97 5.06 44.40
C LYS A 1140 -16.84 5.56 45.84
N GLU A 1141 -16.33 4.74 46.76
CA GLU A 1141 -16.04 5.11 48.15
C GLU A 1141 -15.03 6.27 48.28
N LYS A 1142 -14.09 6.41 47.34
CA LYS A 1142 -13.15 7.56 47.27
C LYS A 1142 -13.78 8.85 46.71
N ARG A 1143 -14.98 8.77 46.13
CA ARG A 1143 -15.66 9.89 45.44
C ARG A 1143 -16.90 10.40 46.18
N SER A 1144 -17.47 9.59 47.07
CA SER A 1144 -18.53 9.94 48.04
C SER A 1144 -17.98 10.69 49.25
#